data_AF-A0A428W557-F1
#
_entry.id   AF-A0A428W557-F1
#
_cell.length_a   1.000
_cell.length_b   1.000
_cell.length_c   1.000
_cell.angle_alpha   90.00
_cell.angle_beta   90.00
_cell.angle_gamma   90.00
#
_symmetry.space_group_name_H-M   'P 1'
#
loop_
_entity.id
_entity.type
_entity.pdbx_description
1 polymer ?
#
loop_
_entity_poly.entity_id
_entity_poly.type
_entity_poly.pdbx_seq_one_letter_code
_entity_poly.pdbx_strand_id
1 'polypeptide(L)'
;MATLVVEALELGTGKNERDVIDDLFSAFGMEFAALDRGVPRQTTDRATVLREAAAERLAGAAPTAGALLSEVVRCGGRFVDMVDEIYQHLARYSATTSGTSETFRLRRADVDEEQLEISPQFIERIRTLERRLTTFEIGRIDHDALRSFIVVDNGAFYGSWPVRSRNGIQLLDGLLALAWIRSEVASRVAGGARTEQTFPSGDWESAVDALAAATAAGEQLVSVARWLVGIHLAHLDSLPTDTSDLTGELFITESPHDIARRVEAEVERYRISRVVTTAAESMSVTDIEGRMDVGLDNDLRPVIVEAAGSYGTAVGGLAGFVAEWRRGQWRPRSRPELEREFLADPGALTVWLTTLADASREAADWLASAVFHPTGSADATEVLESFEEFLNLPLWRQRELLYEVWVLCTTIDVCEQGGWVPHLVGAPGPDGVWVLSRGAADEPACRLEHGKEPNLTLHVWHEPRCRTADGELTPDVTVSTPPPYRRELVVVEAKDRIKMPRGSHSGETRPSTALGVADRYAVNLRPEVTWVVNHCDYRQGSDPDAEYGSAWARVRLAEQFRPGNIPEAFLKTVQEVVTPPGRTRQSPFTGLVLVVDRTASMDGRLLRARESLLDGVLDAAYDEFRVIAYTDHRRDEPFLLRSLGPFPTLADALSAAEDLPLGNGWDIEEALEDAMRRCRELVTEIGPRTVLVLTDAPAHPVRECRYRIDVQEETQALLDLGCRVLVADDWLERTNPGWTRVPEFTLLPLASIVAQTRARPA
;
A
#
# COMPACT_ATOMS: atom_id res chain seq x y z
N MET A 1 17.30 5.34 -26.86
CA MET A 1 16.08 5.29 -26.01
C MET A 1 16.36 4.69 -24.64
N ALA A 2 16.73 3.40 -24.50
CA ALA A 2 16.99 2.81 -23.17
C ALA A 2 18.04 3.59 -22.34
N THR A 3 19.11 4.07 -22.97
CA THR A 3 20.09 4.97 -22.35
C THR A 3 19.45 6.26 -21.81
N LEU A 4 18.64 6.94 -22.62
CA LEU A 4 17.93 8.17 -22.20
C LEU A 4 17.02 7.91 -21.00
N VAL A 5 16.33 6.76 -20.97
CA VAL A 5 15.46 6.38 -19.85
C VAL A 5 16.25 6.21 -18.57
N VAL A 6 17.34 5.44 -18.58
CA VAL A 6 18.13 5.19 -17.36
C VAL A 6 18.86 6.43 -16.86
N GLU A 7 19.20 7.35 -17.78
CA GLU A 7 19.77 8.66 -17.45
C GLU A 7 18.73 9.58 -16.82
N ALA A 8 17.52 9.67 -17.40
CA ALA A 8 16.42 10.48 -16.88
C ALA A 8 15.94 9.99 -15.50
N LEU A 9 15.95 8.67 -15.27
CA LEU A 9 15.66 8.08 -13.96
C LEU A 9 16.82 8.21 -12.96
N GLU A 10 17.93 8.82 -13.37
CA GLU A 10 19.15 9.04 -12.58
C GLU A 10 19.68 7.77 -11.90
N LEU A 11 19.57 6.59 -12.54
CA LEU A 11 19.86 5.31 -11.88
C LEU A 11 21.23 5.31 -11.19
N GLY A 12 21.25 4.94 -9.90
CA GLY A 12 22.49 4.77 -9.14
C GLY A 12 23.02 6.01 -8.42
N THR A 13 22.33 7.17 -8.50
CA THR A 13 22.66 8.36 -7.69
C THR A 13 22.21 8.23 -6.23
N GLY A 14 21.35 7.27 -5.92
CA GLY A 14 20.75 7.13 -4.58
C GLY A 14 19.51 8.01 -4.38
N LYS A 15 19.17 8.88 -5.34
CA LYS A 15 17.88 9.59 -5.44
C LYS A 15 16.77 8.70 -6.04
N ASN A 16 16.94 7.38 -5.93
CA ASN A 16 16.14 6.41 -6.67
C ASN A 16 14.77 6.26 -6.02
N GLU A 17 13.72 6.68 -6.72
CA GLU A 17 12.42 6.02 -6.59
C GLU A 17 12.56 4.66 -7.27
N ARG A 18 12.80 3.63 -6.47
CA ARG A 18 12.82 2.25 -6.96
C ARG A 18 11.51 1.88 -7.64
N ASP A 19 10.45 2.64 -7.49
CA ASP A 19 9.10 2.24 -7.82
C ASP A 19 8.79 2.48 -9.30
N VAL A 20 9.08 3.67 -9.85
CA VAL A 20 9.02 3.91 -11.30
C VAL A 20 9.98 2.98 -12.04
N ILE A 21 11.16 2.77 -11.46
CA ILE A 21 12.18 1.86 -12.00
C ILE A 21 11.68 0.41 -11.95
N ASP A 22 11.17 -0.05 -10.82
CA ASP A 22 10.70 -1.41 -10.63
C ASP A 22 9.42 -1.66 -11.47
N ASP A 23 8.51 -0.69 -11.59
CA ASP A 23 7.32 -0.75 -12.45
C ASP A 23 7.73 -0.87 -13.93
N LEU A 24 8.64 0.00 -14.39
CA LEU A 24 9.13 -0.04 -15.76
C LEU A 24 9.89 -1.34 -16.06
N PHE A 25 10.75 -1.80 -15.16
CA PHE A 25 11.51 -3.03 -15.35
C PHE A 25 10.61 -4.27 -15.24
N SER A 26 9.65 -4.28 -14.32
CA SER A 26 8.72 -5.40 -14.12
C SER A 26 7.70 -5.52 -15.25
N ALA A 27 7.36 -4.43 -15.94
CA ALA A 27 6.58 -4.47 -17.18
C ALA A 27 7.24 -5.41 -18.22
N PHE A 28 8.57 -5.41 -18.27
CA PHE A 28 9.38 -6.28 -19.12
C PHE A 28 9.91 -7.54 -18.42
N GLY A 29 9.31 -7.94 -17.29
CA GLY A 29 9.68 -9.18 -16.58
C GLY A 29 11.03 -9.13 -15.87
N MET A 30 11.58 -7.94 -15.62
CA MET A 30 12.88 -7.77 -14.97
C MET A 30 12.72 -7.35 -13.50
N GLU A 31 13.58 -7.86 -12.63
CA GLU A 31 13.74 -7.36 -11.26
C GLU A 31 14.96 -6.42 -11.20
N PHE A 32 14.76 -5.11 -11.19
CA PHE A 32 15.87 -4.15 -11.11
C PHE A 32 16.72 -4.36 -9.85
N ALA A 33 16.13 -4.78 -8.74
CA ALA A 33 16.88 -5.10 -7.52
C ALA A 33 17.88 -6.25 -7.72
N ALA A 34 17.62 -7.21 -8.62
CA ALA A 34 18.58 -8.25 -8.96
C ALA A 34 19.76 -7.68 -9.77
N LEU A 35 19.48 -6.75 -10.68
CA LEU A 35 20.49 -6.02 -11.45
C LEU A 35 21.38 -5.14 -10.55
N ASP A 36 20.77 -4.36 -9.66
CA ASP A 36 21.48 -3.51 -8.68
C ASP A 36 22.38 -4.33 -7.76
N ARG A 37 21.93 -5.52 -7.32
CA ARG A 37 22.75 -6.48 -6.55
C ARG A 37 23.92 -7.04 -7.36
N GLY A 38 23.76 -7.19 -8.68
CA GLY A 38 24.77 -7.68 -9.60
C GLY A 38 25.96 -6.75 -9.79
N VAL A 39 25.82 -5.45 -9.47
CA VAL A 39 26.92 -4.46 -9.53
C VAL A 39 27.49 -4.24 -8.12
N PRO A 40 28.72 -4.71 -7.82
CA PRO A 40 29.32 -4.59 -6.49
C PRO A 40 29.33 -3.14 -5.99
N ARG A 41 29.05 -2.95 -4.68
CA ARG A 41 29.02 -1.61 -4.07
C ARG A 41 30.36 -0.85 -4.15
N GLN A 42 31.47 -1.58 -4.31
CA GLN A 42 32.82 -1.05 -4.38
C GLN A 42 33.25 -0.70 -5.82
N THR A 43 32.38 -0.87 -6.81
CA THR A 43 32.68 -0.56 -8.21
C THR A 43 32.95 0.93 -8.38
N THR A 44 34.10 1.29 -8.96
CA THR A 44 34.41 2.67 -9.35
C THR A 44 33.38 3.14 -10.38
N ASP A 45 32.82 4.33 -10.19
CA ASP A 45 31.74 4.87 -11.03
C ASP A 45 30.55 3.91 -11.18
N ARG A 46 30.14 3.32 -10.05
CA ARG A 46 29.04 2.37 -9.96
C ARG A 46 27.76 2.85 -10.66
N ALA A 47 27.44 4.14 -10.61
CA ALA A 47 26.24 4.69 -11.20
C ALA A 47 26.26 4.52 -12.73
N THR A 48 27.37 4.86 -13.38
CA THR A 48 27.56 4.66 -14.83
C THR A 48 27.49 3.18 -15.20
N VAL A 49 28.21 2.30 -14.47
CA VAL A 49 28.17 0.85 -14.72
C VAL A 49 26.77 0.27 -14.57
N LEU A 50 26.03 0.72 -13.54
CA LEU A 50 24.65 0.28 -13.33
C LEU A 50 23.72 0.77 -14.44
N ARG A 51 23.88 2.02 -14.92
CA ARG A 51 23.10 2.57 -16.04
C ARG A 51 23.36 1.82 -17.34
N GLU A 52 24.61 1.54 -17.66
CA GLU A 52 24.97 0.78 -18.86
C GLU A 52 24.33 -0.61 -18.83
N ALA A 53 24.48 -1.34 -17.72
CA ALA A 53 23.88 -2.66 -17.54
C ALA A 53 22.34 -2.61 -17.58
N ALA A 54 21.75 -1.56 -16.99
CA ALA A 54 20.30 -1.32 -17.00
C ALA A 54 19.76 -1.02 -18.39
N ALA A 55 20.45 -0.16 -19.15
CA ALA A 55 20.07 0.18 -20.52
C ALA A 55 20.17 -1.03 -21.44
N GLU A 56 21.24 -1.83 -21.32
CA GLU A 56 21.42 -3.06 -22.08
C GLU A 56 20.30 -4.07 -21.79
N ARG A 57 19.96 -4.26 -20.51
CA ARG A 57 18.87 -5.16 -20.10
C ARG A 57 17.50 -4.68 -20.56
N LEU A 58 17.20 -3.39 -20.39
CA LEU A 58 15.98 -2.78 -20.92
C LEU A 58 15.86 -2.94 -22.43
N ALA A 59 16.95 -2.66 -23.17
CA ALA A 59 16.96 -2.80 -24.63
C ALA A 59 16.79 -4.25 -25.08
N GLY A 60 17.34 -5.22 -24.35
CA GLY A 60 17.18 -6.65 -24.65
C GLY A 60 15.82 -7.23 -24.26
N ALA A 61 15.15 -6.67 -23.23
CA ALA A 61 13.87 -7.16 -22.75
C ALA A 61 12.65 -6.48 -23.40
N ALA A 62 12.81 -5.23 -23.84
CA ALA A 62 11.75 -4.52 -24.56
C ALA A 62 11.62 -5.08 -26.00
N PRO A 63 10.44 -5.55 -26.42
CA PRO A 63 10.28 -6.18 -27.72
C PRO A 63 10.44 -5.21 -28.89
N THR A 64 10.12 -3.91 -28.68
CA THR A 64 10.36 -2.84 -29.64
C THR A 64 10.71 -1.53 -28.91
N ALA A 65 11.28 -0.57 -29.65
CA ALA A 65 11.45 0.80 -29.15
C ALA A 65 10.10 1.44 -28.77
N GLY A 66 9.04 1.12 -29.51
CA GLY A 66 7.67 1.57 -29.22
C GLY A 66 7.10 0.98 -27.94
N ALA A 67 7.42 -0.27 -27.60
CA ALA A 67 7.02 -0.87 -26.32
C ALA A 67 7.71 -0.17 -25.13
N LEU A 68 9.01 0.12 -25.25
CA LEU A 68 9.72 0.92 -24.24
C LEU A 68 9.14 2.33 -24.11
N LEU A 69 8.83 2.99 -25.24
CA LEU A 69 8.18 4.29 -25.24
C LEU A 69 6.83 4.24 -24.52
N SER A 70 5.99 3.28 -24.88
CA SER A 70 4.64 3.13 -24.35
C SER A 70 4.65 2.92 -22.84
N GLU A 71 5.56 2.08 -22.33
CA GLU A 71 5.69 1.88 -20.88
C GLU A 71 6.23 3.11 -20.15
N VAL A 72 7.16 3.86 -20.76
CA VAL A 72 7.63 5.12 -20.18
C VAL A 72 6.53 6.17 -20.15
N VAL A 73 5.73 6.28 -21.22
CA VAL A 73 4.56 7.17 -21.26
C VAL A 73 3.52 6.71 -20.25
N ARG A 74 3.24 5.40 -20.11
CA ARG A 74 2.30 4.87 -19.10
C ARG A 74 2.76 5.20 -17.68
N CYS A 75 4.04 4.98 -17.36
CA CYS A 75 4.61 5.34 -16.06
C CYS A 75 4.61 6.86 -15.84
N GLY A 76 4.92 7.63 -16.88
CA GLY A 76 4.94 9.09 -16.87
C GLY A 76 3.56 9.73 -16.73
N GLY A 77 2.54 9.14 -17.34
CA GLY A 77 1.17 9.65 -17.38
C GLY A 77 0.58 9.89 -15.99
N ARG A 78 0.96 9.06 -15.01
CA ARG A 78 0.57 9.27 -13.61
C ARG A 78 1.04 10.61 -13.04
N PHE A 79 2.24 11.05 -13.41
CA PHE A 79 2.77 12.36 -13.02
C PHE A 79 2.13 13.49 -13.84
N VAL A 80 1.72 13.21 -15.07
CA VAL A 80 0.97 14.17 -15.90
C VAL A 80 -0.39 14.45 -15.29
N ASP A 81 -1.13 13.40 -14.89
CA ASP A 81 -2.40 13.52 -14.18
C ASP A 81 -2.23 14.32 -12.89
N MET A 82 -1.16 14.05 -12.14
CA MET A 82 -0.83 14.79 -10.91
C MET A 82 -0.55 16.27 -11.17
N VAL A 83 0.17 16.62 -12.24
CA VAL A 83 0.40 18.02 -12.63
C VAL A 83 -0.90 18.73 -12.97
N ASP A 84 -1.81 18.07 -13.70
CA ASP A 84 -3.11 18.63 -14.06
C ASP A 84 -3.99 18.85 -12.83
N GLU A 85 -4.11 17.87 -11.93
CA GLU A 85 -4.91 18.02 -10.71
C GLU A 85 -4.32 19.08 -9.76
N ILE A 86 -2.99 19.11 -9.56
CA ILE A 86 -2.33 20.20 -8.79
C ILE A 86 -2.69 21.56 -9.39
N TYR A 87 -2.62 21.72 -10.71
CA TYR A 87 -2.99 22.97 -11.36
C TYR A 87 -4.45 23.34 -11.08
N GLN A 88 -5.38 22.41 -11.21
CA GLN A 88 -6.80 22.64 -10.96
C GLN A 88 -7.06 23.07 -9.51
N HIS A 89 -6.40 22.43 -8.54
CA HIS A 89 -6.50 22.80 -7.13
C HIS A 89 -5.99 24.22 -6.89
N LEU A 90 -4.77 24.52 -7.35
CA LEU A 90 -4.16 25.84 -7.16
C LEU A 90 -4.94 26.94 -7.90
N ALA A 91 -5.44 26.68 -9.11
CA ALA A 91 -6.29 27.61 -9.85
C ALA A 91 -7.54 27.97 -9.05
N ARG A 92 -8.24 26.98 -8.50
CA ARG A 92 -9.43 27.18 -7.66
C ARG A 92 -9.12 28.01 -6.40
N TYR A 93 -8.03 27.72 -5.69
CA TYR A 93 -7.68 28.43 -4.45
C TYR A 93 -7.04 29.80 -4.68
N SER A 94 -6.43 30.03 -5.85
CA SER A 94 -5.93 31.37 -6.22
C SER A 94 -7.07 32.36 -6.44
N ALA A 95 -8.18 31.89 -7.03
CA ALA A 95 -9.37 32.69 -7.28
C ALA A 95 -10.00 33.24 -5.98
N THR A 96 -9.80 32.58 -4.83
CA THR A 96 -10.32 33.00 -3.53
C THR A 96 -9.37 33.93 -2.74
N THR A 97 -8.13 34.14 -3.21
CA THR A 97 -7.07 34.82 -2.43
C THR A 97 -6.54 36.10 -3.07
N SER A 98 -6.07 36.06 -4.33
CA SER A 98 -5.36 37.20 -4.96
C SER A 98 -5.75 37.50 -6.42
N GLY A 99 -6.66 36.71 -7.01
CA GLY A 99 -7.07 36.79 -8.42
C GLY A 99 -6.71 35.52 -9.21
N THR A 100 -7.08 35.43 -10.49
CA THR A 100 -6.78 34.27 -11.35
C THR A 100 -5.32 34.30 -11.80
N SER A 101 -4.44 33.52 -11.18
CA SER A 101 -3.11 33.27 -11.74
C SER A 101 -3.20 32.17 -12.79
N GLU A 102 -2.75 32.44 -14.03
CA GLU A 102 -2.64 31.40 -15.07
C GLU A 102 -1.40 30.52 -14.86
N THR A 103 -0.42 30.96 -14.06
CA THR A 103 0.86 30.26 -13.87
C THR A 103 1.20 30.15 -12.39
N PHE A 104 1.59 28.96 -11.95
CA PHE A 104 2.07 28.68 -10.60
C PHE A 104 3.54 28.27 -10.68
N ARG A 105 4.40 28.94 -9.92
CA ARG A 105 5.81 28.54 -9.78
C ARG A 105 6.03 27.97 -8.40
N LEU A 106 6.64 26.80 -8.31
CA LEU A 106 6.86 26.04 -7.09
C LEU A 106 8.37 25.83 -6.90
N ARG A 107 8.86 25.93 -5.65
CA ARG A 107 10.23 25.54 -5.28
C ARG A 107 10.33 25.21 -3.80
N ARG A 108 11.29 24.36 -3.41
CA ARG A 108 11.68 24.19 -2.01
C ARG A 108 12.61 25.33 -1.56
N ALA A 109 12.47 25.75 -0.32
CA ALA A 109 13.37 26.72 0.30
C ALA A 109 14.80 26.15 0.42
N ASP A 110 15.81 26.99 0.11
CA ASP A 110 17.23 26.68 0.28
C ASP A 110 17.72 25.39 -0.43
N VAL A 111 17.08 25.04 -1.55
CA VAL A 111 17.53 23.99 -2.48
C VAL A 111 17.89 24.65 -3.81
N ASP A 112 19.08 24.34 -4.31
CA ASP A 112 19.52 24.74 -5.66
C ASP A 112 18.90 23.77 -6.68
N GLU A 113 17.59 23.94 -6.91
CA GLU A 113 16.80 23.20 -7.89
C GLU A 113 16.10 24.18 -8.86
N GLU A 114 15.83 23.71 -10.08
CA GLU A 114 15.04 24.48 -11.04
C GLU A 114 13.62 24.71 -10.50
N GLN A 115 13.02 25.87 -10.77
CA GLN A 115 11.64 26.13 -10.35
C GLN A 115 10.67 25.29 -11.20
N LEU A 116 9.73 24.60 -10.54
CA LEU A 116 8.65 23.92 -11.24
C LEU A 116 7.56 24.93 -11.61
N GLU A 117 7.42 25.21 -12.90
CA GLU A 117 6.37 26.07 -13.43
C GLU A 117 5.21 25.22 -13.97
N ILE A 118 4.02 25.38 -13.38
CA ILE A 118 2.78 24.74 -13.81
C ILE A 118 1.85 25.80 -14.38
N SER A 119 1.47 25.66 -15.65
CA SER A 119 0.58 26.57 -16.37
C SER A 119 -0.22 25.81 -17.42
N PRO A 120 -1.31 26.37 -17.99
CA PRO A 120 -2.02 25.78 -19.11
C PRO A 120 -1.10 25.50 -20.30
N GLN A 121 -0.11 26.36 -20.54
CA GLN A 121 0.87 26.17 -21.61
C GLN A 121 1.79 24.97 -21.34
N PHE A 122 2.23 24.80 -20.08
CA PHE A 122 3.01 23.64 -19.68
C PHE A 122 2.19 22.35 -19.79
N ILE A 123 0.94 22.35 -19.31
CA ILE A 123 0.03 21.20 -19.43
C ILE A 123 -0.24 20.86 -20.90
N GLU A 124 -0.49 21.86 -21.75
CA GLU A 124 -0.70 21.63 -23.19
C GLU A 124 0.58 21.15 -23.88
N ARG A 125 1.77 21.59 -23.44
CA ARG A 125 3.06 21.06 -23.91
C ARG A 125 3.19 19.59 -23.55
N ILE A 126 2.88 19.20 -22.30
CA ILE A 126 2.87 17.79 -21.88
C ILE A 126 1.91 16.99 -22.74
N ARG A 127 0.64 17.40 -22.84
CA ARG A 127 -0.38 16.72 -23.65
C ARG A 127 0.00 16.63 -25.13
N THR A 128 0.67 17.67 -25.66
CA THR A 128 1.17 17.65 -27.04
C THR A 128 2.34 16.69 -27.20
N LEU A 129 3.25 16.62 -26.23
CA LEU A 129 4.34 15.64 -26.23
C LEU A 129 3.80 14.22 -26.07
N GLU A 130 2.88 13.97 -25.14
CA GLU A 130 2.22 12.67 -24.99
C GLU A 130 1.48 12.26 -26.26
N ARG A 131 0.68 13.17 -26.85
CA ARG A 131 0.05 12.92 -28.15
C ARG A 131 1.10 12.65 -29.23
N ARG A 132 2.17 13.43 -29.32
CA ARG A 132 3.25 13.18 -30.31
C ARG A 132 3.92 11.83 -30.08
N LEU A 133 4.26 11.49 -28.85
CA LEU A 133 4.89 10.21 -28.48
C LEU A 133 3.97 9.01 -28.70
N THR A 134 2.68 9.16 -28.46
CA THR A 134 1.68 8.12 -28.74
C THR A 134 1.26 8.07 -30.21
N THR A 135 1.47 9.15 -30.97
CA THR A 135 1.17 9.23 -32.42
C THR A 135 2.38 9.01 -33.32
N PHE A 136 3.61 9.08 -32.79
CA PHE A 136 4.79 8.65 -33.53
C PHE A 136 4.55 7.20 -33.94
N GLU A 137 4.40 7.01 -35.24
CA GLU A 137 4.24 5.72 -35.88
C GLU A 137 5.56 4.92 -35.80
N ILE A 138 6.12 4.71 -34.60
CA ILE A 138 7.19 3.72 -34.35
C ILE A 138 6.67 2.32 -34.70
N GLY A 139 5.36 2.18 -34.64
CA GLY A 139 4.55 1.38 -35.53
C GLY A 139 3.14 1.50 -35.01
N ARG A 140 2.18 1.69 -35.90
CA ARG A 140 0.80 1.65 -35.47
C ARG A 140 0.55 0.21 -35.01
N ILE A 141 0.01 0.07 -33.81
CA ILE A 141 -0.78 -1.12 -33.49
C ILE A 141 -1.79 -1.16 -34.59
N ASP A 142 -1.62 -2.11 -35.49
CA ASP A 142 -2.53 -2.24 -36.60
C ASP A 142 -3.81 -2.73 -35.95
N HIS A 143 -4.69 -1.81 -35.57
CA HIS A 143 -5.98 -2.15 -34.97
C HIS A 143 -6.74 -3.09 -35.89
N ASP A 144 -6.51 -3.02 -37.20
CA ASP A 144 -7.07 -3.93 -38.16
C ASP A 144 -6.42 -5.33 -38.07
N ALA A 145 -5.12 -5.42 -37.81
CA ALA A 145 -4.44 -6.68 -37.50
C ALA A 145 -4.78 -7.24 -36.11
N LEU A 146 -4.92 -6.39 -35.08
CA LEU A 146 -5.38 -6.77 -33.74
C LEU A 146 -6.82 -7.28 -33.79
N ARG A 147 -7.72 -6.56 -34.49
CA ARG A 147 -9.08 -7.01 -34.81
C ARG A 147 -9.05 -8.33 -35.57
N SER A 148 -8.15 -8.51 -36.53
CA SER A 148 -7.98 -9.78 -37.23
C SER A 148 -7.50 -10.90 -36.29
N PHE A 149 -6.57 -10.62 -35.36
CA PHE A 149 -6.05 -11.57 -34.38
C PHE A 149 -7.10 -12.01 -33.36
N ILE A 150 -7.94 -11.08 -32.90
CA ILE A 150 -9.10 -11.37 -32.01
C ILE A 150 -10.04 -12.39 -32.66
N VAL A 151 -10.12 -12.40 -34.00
CA VAL A 151 -11.17 -13.04 -34.79
C VAL A 151 -10.74 -14.34 -35.47
N VAL A 152 -9.54 -14.39 -36.04
CA VAL A 152 -9.22 -15.33 -37.13
C VAL A 152 -8.70 -16.68 -36.67
N ASP A 153 -8.17 -16.86 -35.45
CA ASP A 153 -7.23 -17.96 -35.26
C ASP A 153 -7.81 -19.27 -34.68
N ASN A 154 -8.56 -19.98 -35.53
CA ASN A 154 -8.91 -21.41 -35.36
C ASN A 154 -8.34 -22.28 -36.50
N GLY A 155 -7.11 -22.03 -36.97
CA GLY A 155 -6.34 -23.08 -37.65
C GLY A 155 -5.87 -22.86 -39.09
N ALA A 156 -5.39 -21.67 -39.47
CA ALA A 156 -4.60 -21.51 -40.70
C ALA A 156 -3.18 -20.97 -40.49
N PHE A 157 -2.90 -20.24 -39.39
CA PHE A 157 -1.55 -19.81 -38.99
C PHE A 157 -1.40 -20.05 -37.49
N TYR A 158 -0.61 -21.03 -37.04
CA TYR A 158 -0.35 -21.26 -35.60
C TYR A 158 -1.61 -21.35 -34.69
N GLY A 159 -2.77 -21.70 -35.27
CA GLY A 159 -4.08 -21.22 -34.81
C GLY A 159 -4.77 -21.90 -33.64
N SER A 160 -4.11 -21.94 -32.50
CA SER A 160 -4.75 -21.92 -31.18
C SER A 160 -3.69 -21.51 -30.17
N TRP A 161 -3.94 -20.46 -29.37
CA TRP A 161 -3.11 -20.19 -28.21
C TRP A 161 -3.48 -21.16 -27.08
N PRO A 162 -2.50 -21.86 -26.48
CA PRO A 162 -1.07 -21.73 -26.72
C PRO A 162 -0.57 -22.39 -28.00
N VAL A 163 0.33 -21.69 -28.70
CA VAL A 163 0.88 -22.11 -29.99
C VAL A 163 1.57 -23.47 -29.92
N ARG A 164 1.31 -24.33 -30.92
CA ARG A 164 2.13 -25.51 -31.19
C ARG A 164 3.30 -25.13 -32.08
N SER A 165 4.52 -25.45 -31.64
CA SER A 165 5.71 -25.28 -32.46
C SER A 165 5.62 -26.12 -33.74
N ARG A 166 6.43 -25.79 -34.75
CA ARG A 166 6.54 -26.60 -35.99
C ARG A 166 6.92 -28.06 -35.71
N ASN A 167 7.52 -28.33 -34.55
CA ASN A 167 7.94 -29.65 -34.10
C ASN A 167 6.92 -30.32 -33.16
N GLY A 168 5.73 -29.74 -32.99
CA GLY A 168 4.63 -30.33 -32.20
C GLY A 168 4.70 -30.06 -30.70
N ILE A 169 5.61 -29.21 -30.21
CA ILE A 169 5.67 -28.81 -28.80
C ILE A 169 4.54 -27.82 -28.52
N GLN A 170 3.66 -28.14 -27.58
CA GLN A 170 2.72 -27.16 -27.04
C GLN A 170 3.50 -26.18 -26.15
N LEU A 171 3.62 -24.91 -26.59
CA LEU A 171 4.53 -23.95 -25.95
C LEU A 171 4.23 -23.72 -24.48
N LEU A 172 2.94 -23.64 -24.09
CA LEU A 172 2.54 -23.52 -22.69
C LEU A 172 3.07 -24.69 -21.85
N ASP A 173 2.84 -25.93 -22.27
CA ASP A 173 3.28 -27.11 -21.52
C ASP A 173 4.81 -27.14 -21.37
N GLY A 174 5.54 -26.81 -22.44
CA GLY A 174 6.99 -26.75 -22.42
C GLY A 174 7.51 -25.65 -21.50
N LEU A 175 6.92 -24.47 -21.53
CA LEU A 175 7.28 -23.34 -20.69
C LEU A 175 6.94 -23.59 -19.22
N LEU A 176 5.75 -24.11 -18.91
CA LEU A 176 5.39 -24.50 -17.54
C LEU A 176 6.29 -25.62 -17.00
N ALA A 177 6.79 -26.51 -17.87
CA ALA A 177 7.74 -27.54 -17.46
C ALA A 177 9.10 -26.97 -17.00
N LEU A 178 9.51 -25.79 -17.48
CA LEU A 178 10.78 -25.16 -17.07
C LEU A 178 10.87 -24.94 -15.56
N ALA A 179 9.75 -24.68 -14.89
CA ALA A 179 9.71 -24.42 -13.45
C ALA A 179 10.24 -25.61 -12.63
N TRP A 180 9.82 -26.83 -12.95
CA TRP A 180 10.29 -28.03 -12.24
C TRP A 180 11.62 -28.56 -12.80
N ILE A 181 11.84 -28.46 -14.12
CA ILE A 181 13.12 -28.84 -14.76
C ILE A 181 14.29 -28.07 -14.14
N ARG A 182 14.10 -26.77 -13.84
CA ARG A 182 15.13 -25.94 -13.20
C ARG A 182 15.63 -26.51 -11.88
N SER A 183 14.70 -26.95 -11.01
CA SER A 183 15.06 -27.55 -9.72
C SER A 183 15.80 -28.88 -9.91
N GLU A 184 15.37 -29.69 -10.88
CA GLU A 184 15.94 -31.00 -11.17
C GLU A 184 17.35 -30.92 -11.79
N VAL A 185 17.57 -29.99 -12.72
CA VAL A 185 18.89 -29.72 -13.31
C VAL A 185 19.84 -29.18 -12.23
N ALA A 186 19.40 -28.21 -11.42
CA ALA A 186 20.21 -27.67 -10.32
C ALA A 186 20.64 -28.74 -9.30
N SER A 187 19.72 -29.65 -8.93
CA SER A 187 20.01 -30.77 -8.03
C SER A 187 21.08 -31.72 -8.58
N ARG A 188 21.03 -32.03 -9.89
CA ARG A 188 21.99 -32.91 -10.57
C ARG A 188 23.37 -32.26 -10.72
N VAL A 189 23.42 -30.98 -11.07
CA VAL A 189 24.69 -30.21 -11.13
C VAL A 189 25.35 -30.12 -9.76
N ALA A 190 24.57 -30.00 -8.68
CA ALA A 190 25.07 -30.00 -7.31
C ALA A 190 25.50 -31.39 -6.80
N GLY A 191 25.37 -32.45 -7.60
CA GLY A 191 25.74 -33.83 -7.22
C GLY A 191 24.78 -34.48 -6.22
N GLY A 192 23.58 -33.93 -6.03
CA GLY A 192 22.63 -34.36 -4.99
C GLY A 192 21.80 -35.60 -5.34
N ALA A 193 21.71 -35.98 -6.62
CA ALA A 193 20.87 -37.09 -7.06
C ALA A 193 21.62 -38.44 -7.04
N ARG A 194 21.22 -39.33 -6.11
CA ARG A 194 21.55 -40.77 -6.15
C ARG A 194 20.71 -41.46 -7.23
N THR A 195 20.98 -41.22 -8.50
CA THR A 195 20.44 -42.05 -9.59
C THR A 195 21.48 -43.09 -10.02
N GLU A 196 21.02 -44.31 -10.32
CA GLU A 196 21.87 -45.46 -10.68
C GLU A 196 22.68 -45.27 -11.99
N GLN A 197 22.41 -44.20 -12.74
CA GLN A 197 23.18 -43.76 -13.91
C GLN A 197 23.91 -42.44 -13.60
N THR A 198 25.24 -42.50 -13.50
CA THR A 198 26.11 -41.32 -13.40
C THR A 198 26.56 -40.87 -14.78
N PHE A 199 26.02 -39.75 -15.26
CA PHE A 199 26.56 -39.01 -16.40
C PHE A 199 27.72 -38.08 -15.92
N PRO A 200 28.74 -37.81 -16.75
CA PRO A 200 29.73 -36.78 -16.49
C PRO A 200 29.09 -35.41 -16.20
N SER A 201 29.69 -34.62 -15.30
CA SER A 201 29.17 -33.28 -14.94
C SER A 201 29.07 -32.31 -16.12
N GLY A 202 29.98 -32.43 -17.10
CA GLY A 202 29.99 -31.59 -18.31
C GLY A 202 28.77 -31.76 -19.21
N ASP A 203 28.06 -32.90 -19.14
CA ASP A 203 26.85 -33.12 -19.96
C ASP A 203 25.66 -32.31 -19.43
N TRP A 204 25.62 -32.01 -18.12
CA TRP A 204 24.58 -31.20 -17.49
C TRP A 204 24.84 -29.69 -17.59
N GLU A 205 26.08 -29.26 -17.80
CA GLU A 205 26.42 -27.84 -18.03
C GLU A 205 25.75 -27.31 -19.29
N SER A 206 25.75 -28.10 -20.38
CA SER A 206 25.05 -27.74 -21.63
C SER A 206 23.52 -27.62 -21.42
N ALA A 207 22.94 -28.47 -20.56
CA ALA A 207 21.53 -28.40 -20.22
C ALA A 207 21.20 -27.16 -19.36
N VAL A 208 22.12 -26.70 -18.51
CA VAL A 208 21.96 -25.45 -17.74
C VAL A 208 21.92 -24.25 -18.68
N ASP A 209 22.85 -24.17 -19.64
CA ASP A 209 22.90 -23.07 -20.59
C ASP A 209 21.65 -23.05 -21.50
N ALA A 210 21.24 -24.22 -22.00
CA ALA A 210 20.02 -24.36 -22.78
C ALA A 210 18.76 -24.01 -21.97
N LEU A 211 18.72 -24.35 -20.68
CA LEU A 211 17.61 -24.00 -19.78
C LEU A 211 17.54 -22.49 -19.54
N ALA A 212 18.68 -21.83 -19.37
CA ALA A 212 18.75 -20.37 -19.25
C ALA A 212 18.26 -19.70 -20.54
N ALA A 213 18.69 -20.18 -21.71
CA ALA A 213 18.25 -19.68 -23.01
C ALA A 213 16.74 -19.89 -23.24
N ALA A 214 16.20 -21.07 -22.92
CA ALA A 214 14.77 -21.36 -23.02
C ALA A 214 13.94 -20.49 -22.07
N THR A 215 14.42 -20.27 -20.84
CA THR A 215 13.77 -19.37 -19.88
C THR A 215 13.74 -17.94 -20.40
N ALA A 216 14.86 -17.43 -20.95
CA ALA A 216 14.93 -16.08 -21.49
C ALA A 216 14.00 -15.89 -22.70
N ALA A 217 13.96 -16.86 -23.61
CA ALA A 217 13.05 -16.85 -24.75
C ALA A 217 11.57 -16.93 -24.31
N GLY A 218 11.28 -17.70 -23.26
CA GLY A 218 9.95 -17.75 -22.65
C GLY A 218 9.52 -16.41 -22.05
N GLU A 219 10.40 -15.74 -21.30
CA GLU A 219 10.12 -14.39 -20.78
C GLU A 219 9.92 -13.37 -21.91
N GLN A 220 10.67 -13.46 -23.01
CA GLN A 220 10.47 -12.61 -24.18
C GLN A 220 9.07 -12.82 -24.79
N LEU A 221 8.66 -14.08 -24.98
CA LEU A 221 7.33 -14.41 -25.48
C LEU A 221 6.22 -13.90 -24.56
N VAL A 222 6.36 -14.10 -23.25
CA VAL A 222 5.42 -13.60 -22.22
C VAL A 222 5.37 -12.07 -22.21
N SER A 223 6.50 -11.39 -22.40
CA SER A 223 6.58 -9.94 -22.50
C SER A 223 5.78 -9.42 -23.71
N VAL A 224 5.97 -10.03 -24.89
CA VAL A 224 5.19 -9.69 -26.10
C VAL A 224 3.71 -9.98 -25.91
N ALA A 225 3.34 -11.14 -25.36
CA ALA A 225 1.95 -11.49 -25.09
C ALA A 225 1.29 -10.51 -24.11
N ARG A 226 1.98 -10.15 -23.02
CA ARG A 226 1.51 -9.17 -22.02
C ARG A 226 1.30 -7.80 -22.65
N TRP A 227 2.24 -7.34 -23.47
CA TRP A 227 2.14 -6.08 -24.19
C TRP A 227 0.90 -6.03 -25.10
N LEU A 228 0.64 -7.09 -25.86
CA LEU A 228 -0.55 -7.21 -26.71
C LEU A 228 -1.85 -7.19 -25.90
N VAL A 229 -1.89 -7.86 -24.73
CA VAL A 229 -3.04 -7.79 -23.84
C VAL A 229 -3.24 -6.35 -23.34
N GLY A 230 -2.18 -5.66 -22.88
CA GLY A 230 -2.27 -4.28 -22.41
C GLY A 230 -2.82 -3.32 -23.47
N ILE A 231 -2.39 -3.48 -24.72
CA ILE A 231 -2.95 -2.76 -25.87
C ILE A 231 -4.45 -3.00 -26.02
N HIS A 232 -4.88 -4.25 -25.94
CA HIS A 232 -6.28 -4.60 -26.03
C HIS A 232 -7.09 -3.99 -24.89
N LEU A 233 -6.59 -4.00 -23.65
CA LEU A 233 -7.25 -3.37 -22.51
C LEU A 233 -7.44 -1.86 -22.72
N ALA A 234 -6.39 -1.17 -23.17
CA ALA A 234 -6.46 0.26 -23.51
C ALA A 234 -7.46 0.53 -24.65
N HIS A 235 -7.56 -0.38 -25.62
CA HIS A 235 -8.58 -0.28 -26.66
C HIS A 235 -9.99 -0.45 -26.09
N LEU A 236 -10.22 -1.46 -25.22
CA LEU A 236 -11.49 -1.67 -24.54
C LEU A 236 -11.92 -0.45 -23.71
N ASP A 237 -10.98 0.21 -23.02
CA ASP A 237 -11.22 1.44 -22.27
C ASP A 237 -11.60 2.63 -23.17
N SER A 238 -11.12 2.66 -24.41
CA SER A 238 -11.45 3.71 -25.38
C SER A 238 -12.83 3.54 -26.04
N LEU A 239 -13.45 2.37 -25.93
CA LEU A 239 -14.75 2.10 -26.55
C LEU A 239 -15.87 2.86 -25.83
N PRO A 240 -16.76 3.56 -26.56
CA PRO A 240 -17.93 4.19 -25.95
C PRO A 240 -18.81 3.19 -25.21
N THR A 241 -19.35 3.57 -24.04
CA THR A 241 -20.23 2.70 -23.25
C THR A 241 -21.51 2.32 -24.00
N ASP A 242 -21.98 3.19 -24.90
CA ASP A 242 -23.28 3.10 -25.59
C ASP A 242 -23.17 2.60 -27.05
N THR A 243 -22.05 2.02 -27.46
CA THR A 243 -21.87 1.55 -28.85
C THR A 243 -22.87 0.43 -29.19
N SER A 244 -23.86 0.73 -30.03
CA SER A 244 -24.87 -0.24 -30.49
C SER A 244 -24.35 -1.24 -31.53
N ASP A 245 -23.17 -0.99 -32.11
CA ASP A 245 -22.50 -1.82 -33.11
C ASP A 245 -21.04 -2.11 -32.70
N LEU A 246 -20.86 -2.71 -31.53
CA LEU A 246 -19.55 -3.18 -31.03
C LEU A 246 -18.86 -4.11 -32.03
N THR A 247 -19.64 -4.91 -32.76
CA THR A 247 -19.13 -5.82 -33.79
C THR A 247 -18.59 -5.05 -35.01
N GLY A 248 -19.21 -3.95 -35.44
CA GLY A 248 -18.65 -3.09 -36.50
C GLY A 248 -17.39 -2.32 -36.07
N GLU A 249 -17.29 -1.93 -34.79
CA GLU A 249 -16.12 -1.24 -34.24
C GLU A 249 -14.94 -2.19 -33.95
N LEU A 250 -15.19 -3.49 -33.75
CA LEU A 250 -14.17 -4.49 -33.40
C LEU A 250 -13.80 -5.44 -34.55
N PHE A 251 -14.43 -5.34 -35.73
CA PHE A 251 -14.22 -6.29 -36.83
C PHE A 251 -14.16 -5.59 -38.21
N ILE A 252 -13.34 -6.12 -39.13
CA ILE A 252 -13.26 -5.64 -40.52
C ILE A 252 -14.17 -6.43 -41.47
N THR A 253 -14.71 -7.59 -41.04
CA THR A 253 -15.45 -8.50 -41.92
C THR A 253 -16.62 -9.19 -41.22
N GLU A 254 -17.60 -9.68 -42.01
CA GLU A 254 -18.72 -10.53 -41.58
C GLU A 254 -18.19 -11.82 -40.92
N SER A 255 -17.88 -11.75 -39.63
CA SER A 255 -17.41 -12.92 -38.88
C SER A 255 -18.58 -13.83 -38.50
N PRO A 256 -18.33 -15.15 -38.35
CA PRO A 256 -19.30 -16.09 -37.79
C PRO A 256 -19.93 -15.56 -36.50
N HIS A 257 -21.25 -15.67 -36.35
CA HIS A 257 -22.01 -15.19 -35.18
C HIS A 257 -21.43 -15.65 -33.83
N ASP A 258 -20.69 -16.76 -33.79
CA ASP A 258 -20.07 -17.29 -32.58
C ASP A 258 -18.87 -16.47 -32.10
N ILE A 259 -18.14 -15.80 -32.99
CA ILE A 259 -16.97 -14.98 -32.62
C ILE A 259 -17.42 -13.62 -32.11
N ALA A 260 -18.38 -12.99 -32.79
CA ALA A 260 -19.02 -11.75 -32.34
C ALA A 260 -19.51 -11.87 -30.89
N ARG A 261 -20.24 -12.95 -30.58
CA ARG A 261 -20.72 -13.24 -29.22
C ARG A 261 -19.60 -13.41 -28.18
N ARG A 262 -18.45 -13.99 -28.56
CA ARG A 262 -17.31 -14.17 -27.65
C ARG A 262 -16.66 -12.83 -27.30
N VAL A 263 -16.48 -11.97 -28.30
CA VAL A 263 -15.90 -10.64 -28.13
C VAL A 263 -16.84 -9.74 -27.33
N GLU A 264 -18.13 -9.70 -27.66
CA GLU A 264 -19.13 -8.95 -26.90
C GLU A 264 -19.17 -9.38 -25.42
N ALA A 265 -19.11 -10.70 -25.17
CA ALA A 265 -19.06 -11.22 -23.81
C ALA A 265 -17.77 -10.84 -23.07
N GLU A 266 -16.63 -10.78 -23.76
CA GLU A 266 -15.37 -10.31 -23.18
C GLU A 266 -15.40 -8.81 -22.87
N VAL A 267 -15.92 -7.98 -23.78
CA VAL A 267 -16.09 -6.53 -23.59
C VAL A 267 -16.99 -6.26 -22.38
N GLU A 268 -18.15 -6.91 -22.33
CA GLU A 268 -19.11 -6.73 -21.23
C GLU A 268 -18.51 -7.17 -19.89
N ARG A 269 -17.82 -8.32 -19.89
CA ARG A 269 -17.10 -8.79 -18.71
C ARG A 269 -16.03 -7.79 -18.27
N TYR A 270 -15.22 -7.30 -19.20
CA TYR A 270 -14.18 -6.32 -18.90
C TYR A 270 -14.75 -5.03 -18.31
N ARG A 271 -15.88 -4.53 -18.83
CA ARG A 271 -16.56 -3.33 -18.27
C ARG A 271 -16.98 -3.51 -16.81
N ILE A 272 -17.47 -4.70 -16.46
CA ILE A 272 -17.95 -5.01 -15.10
C ILE A 272 -16.78 -5.31 -14.14
N SER A 273 -15.84 -6.12 -14.60
CA SER A 273 -14.87 -6.81 -13.72
C SER A 273 -13.43 -6.41 -13.97
N ARG A 274 -13.17 -5.59 -14.99
CA ARG A 274 -11.84 -5.08 -15.38
C ARG A 274 -10.82 -6.20 -15.61
N VAL A 275 -11.28 -7.37 -16.05
CA VAL A 275 -10.44 -8.54 -16.34
C VAL A 275 -10.70 -9.09 -17.74
N VAL A 276 -9.64 -9.59 -18.36
CA VAL A 276 -9.68 -10.40 -19.60
C VAL A 276 -9.14 -11.77 -19.28
N THR A 277 -9.96 -12.80 -19.51
CA THR A 277 -9.68 -14.17 -19.06
C THR A 277 -10.01 -15.20 -20.12
N THR A 278 -9.44 -16.40 -19.98
CA THR A 278 -9.82 -17.60 -20.72
C THR A 278 -10.17 -18.71 -19.75
N ALA A 279 -11.00 -19.65 -20.20
CA ALA A 279 -11.28 -20.85 -19.41
C ALA A 279 -9.99 -21.64 -19.22
N ALA A 280 -9.65 -21.94 -17.97
CA ALA A 280 -8.47 -22.73 -17.68
C ALA A 280 -8.67 -24.16 -18.18
N GLU A 281 -7.73 -24.66 -18.97
CA GLU A 281 -7.78 -26.05 -19.41
C GLU A 281 -7.45 -26.98 -18.24
N SER A 282 -8.48 -27.51 -17.59
CA SER A 282 -8.32 -28.46 -16.47
C SER A 282 -7.49 -29.70 -16.82
N MET A 283 -7.29 -29.98 -18.12
CA MET A 283 -6.44 -31.07 -18.63
C MET A 283 -4.95 -30.73 -18.60
N SER A 284 -4.59 -29.46 -18.64
CA SER A 284 -3.22 -28.99 -18.82
C SER A 284 -2.53 -28.68 -17.48
N VAL A 285 -3.32 -28.63 -16.38
CA VAL A 285 -2.82 -28.21 -15.07
C VAL A 285 -3.37 -29.01 -13.88
N THR A 286 -2.53 -29.18 -12.85
CA THR A 286 -2.96 -29.62 -11.51
C THR A 286 -3.38 -28.41 -10.66
N ASP A 287 -4.27 -28.63 -9.69
CA ASP A 287 -4.69 -27.65 -8.66
C ASP A 287 -5.80 -26.64 -9.02
N ILE A 288 -6.37 -26.70 -10.24
CA ILE A 288 -7.74 -26.18 -10.48
C ILE A 288 -8.73 -27.33 -10.29
N GLU A 289 -9.48 -27.29 -9.19
CA GLU A 289 -10.70 -28.08 -9.01
C GLU A 289 -11.91 -27.24 -9.41
N GLY A 290 -12.56 -27.58 -10.53
CA GLY A 290 -13.74 -26.89 -11.04
C GLY A 290 -13.54 -26.15 -12.37
N ARG A 291 -14.53 -25.36 -12.78
CA ARG A 291 -14.46 -24.47 -13.95
C ARG A 291 -14.02 -23.09 -13.46
N MET A 292 -12.76 -22.75 -13.66
CA MET A 292 -12.19 -21.43 -13.35
C MET A 292 -11.69 -20.77 -14.63
N ASP A 293 -11.78 -19.45 -14.70
CA ASP A 293 -11.13 -18.66 -15.74
C ASP A 293 -9.83 -18.06 -15.17
N VAL A 294 -8.79 -18.04 -16.00
CA VAL A 294 -7.46 -17.50 -15.68
C VAL A 294 -7.16 -16.37 -16.67
N GLY A 295 -6.57 -15.28 -16.20
CA GLY A 295 -6.24 -14.15 -17.07
C GLY A 295 -5.58 -13.00 -16.36
N LEU A 296 -5.74 -11.80 -16.90
CA LEU A 296 -5.14 -10.56 -16.39
C LEU A 296 -6.22 -9.52 -16.07
N ASP A 297 -5.97 -8.71 -15.03
CA ASP A 297 -6.73 -7.49 -14.75
C ASP A 297 -6.21 -6.28 -15.56
N ASN A 298 -6.82 -5.10 -15.34
CA ASN A 298 -6.45 -3.83 -15.96
C ASN A 298 -5.00 -3.38 -15.66
N ASP A 299 -4.42 -3.85 -14.56
CA ASP A 299 -3.02 -3.62 -14.20
C ASP A 299 -2.09 -4.73 -14.73
N LEU A 300 -2.62 -5.64 -15.56
CA LEU A 300 -1.93 -6.81 -16.10
C LEU A 300 -1.41 -7.77 -15.01
N ARG A 301 -2.11 -7.83 -13.87
CA ARG A 301 -1.82 -8.78 -12.79
C ARG A 301 -2.57 -10.10 -13.02
N PRO A 302 -1.94 -11.26 -12.74
CA PRO A 302 -2.61 -12.55 -12.86
C PRO A 302 -3.81 -12.70 -11.92
N VAL A 303 -4.98 -13.04 -12.48
CA VAL A 303 -6.23 -13.29 -11.73
C VAL A 303 -6.79 -14.68 -12.01
N ILE A 304 -7.53 -15.20 -11.04
CA ILE A 304 -8.37 -16.40 -11.20
C ILE A 304 -9.76 -16.05 -10.70
N VAL A 305 -10.75 -16.28 -11.55
CA VAL A 305 -12.15 -15.99 -11.26
C VAL A 305 -13.00 -17.22 -11.54
N GLU A 306 -14.17 -17.30 -10.91
CA GLU A 306 -15.13 -18.37 -11.19
C GLU A 306 -15.57 -18.30 -12.66
N ALA A 307 -15.57 -19.44 -13.37
CA ALA A 307 -15.85 -19.42 -14.79
C ALA A 307 -17.30 -19.00 -15.07
N ALA A 308 -17.46 -17.88 -15.76
CA ALA A 308 -18.77 -17.38 -16.16
C ALA A 308 -19.31 -18.02 -17.47
N GLY A 309 -18.56 -18.94 -18.08
CA GLY A 309 -18.95 -19.64 -19.31
C GLY A 309 -17.77 -19.93 -20.26
N SER A 310 -18.01 -20.71 -21.32
CA SER A 310 -16.97 -21.25 -22.22
C SER A 310 -16.64 -20.32 -23.39
N TYR A 311 -16.10 -19.13 -23.14
CA TYR A 311 -15.80 -18.15 -24.21
C TYR A 311 -14.59 -17.28 -23.85
N GLY A 312 -13.42 -17.57 -24.43
CA GLY A 312 -12.26 -16.66 -24.46
C GLY A 312 -11.94 -16.25 -25.89
N THR A 313 -11.49 -15.01 -26.10
CA THR A 313 -10.88 -14.58 -27.37
C THR A 313 -9.43 -15.06 -27.46
N ALA A 314 -8.77 -14.88 -28.61
CA ALA A 314 -7.33 -15.14 -28.72
C ALA A 314 -6.51 -14.29 -27.72
N VAL A 315 -6.94 -13.05 -27.45
CA VAL A 315 -6.30 -12.18 -26.44
C VAL A 315 -6.60 -12.67 -25.02
N GLY A 316 -7.81 -13.16 -24.75
CA GLY A 316 -8.12 -13.90 -23.52
C GLY A 316 -7.20 -15.11 -23.32
N GLY A 317 -6.90 -15.84 -24.38
CA GLY A 317 -5.90 -16.92 -24.40
C GLY A 317 -4.49 -16.45 -24.05
N LEU A 318 -4.05 -15.32 -24.60
CA LEU A 318 -2.75 -14.69 -24.25
C LEU A 318 -2.73 -14.24 -22.78
N ALA A 319 -3.81 -13.64 -22.28
CA ALA A 319 -3.94 -13.22 -20.89
C ALA A 319 -3.83 -14.43 -19.95
N GLY A 320 -4.54 -15.53 -20.27
CA GLY A 320 -4.42 -16.81 -19.57
C GLY A 320 -2.99 -17.34 -19.56
N PHE A 321 -2.35 -17.41 -20.73
CA PHE A 321 -0.96 -17.85 -20.88
C PHE A 321 0.03 -17.04 -20.01
N VAL A 322 -0.07 -15.71 -20.03
CA VAL A 322 0.78 -14.82 -19.22
C VAL A 322 0.54 -15.07 -17.72
N ALA A 323 -0.72 -15.20 -17.32
CA ALA A 323 -1.10 -15.45 -15.94
C ALA A 323 -0.60 -16.81 -15.43
N GLU A 324 -0.72 -17.87 -16.23
CA GLU A 324 -0.21 -19.21 -15.91
C GLU A 324 1.31 -19.21 -15.74
N TRP A 325 2.05 -18.55 -16.64
CA TRP A 325 3.50 -18.39 -16.51
C TRP A 325 3.88 -17.66 -15.22
N ARG A 326 3.28 -16.49 -14.97
CA ARG A 326 3.65 -15.62 -13.84
C ARG A 326 3.32 -16.24 -12.49
N ARG A 327 2.31 -17.11 -12.41
CA ARG A 327 1.96 -17.77 -11.14
C ARG A 327 2.95 -18.87 -10.77
N GLY A 328 3.66 -19.50 -11.69
CA GLY A 328 4.73 -20.48 -11.42
C GLY A 328 4.36 -21.70 -10.55
N GLN A 329 3.08 -21.84 -10.18
CA GLN A 329 2.53 -22.82 -9.24
C GLN A 329 1.97 -24.09 -9.92
N TRP A 330 2.05 -24.14 -11.24
CA TRP A 330 1.22 -24.99 -12.07
C TRP A 330 2.02 -26.20 -12.53
N ARG A 331 1.73 -27.40 -12.02
CA ARG A 331 2.40 -28.63 -12.50
C ARG A 331 1.68 -29.10 -13.75
N PRO A 332 2.37 -29.20 -14.91
CA PRO A 332 1.75 -29.77 -16.08
C PRO A 332 1.42 -31.25 -15.80
N ARG A 333 0.23 -31.71 -16.19
CA ARG A 333 -0.16 -33.12 -16.00
C ARG A 333 0.74 -34.09 -16.77
N SER A 334 1.46 -33.61 -17.79
CA SER A 334 2.47 -34.34 -18.57
C SER A 334 3.80 -34.55 -17.83
N ARG A 335 3.98 -33.96 -16.63
CA ARG A 335 5.23 -34.09 -15.86
C ARG A 335 5.71 -35.54 -15.68
N PRO A 336 4.90 -36.54 -15.29
CA PRO A 336 5.40 -37.90 -15.08
C PRO A 336 5.98 -38.56 -16.35
N GLU A 337 5.54 -38.14 -17.52
CA GLU A 337 6.04 -38.63 -18.82
C GLU A 337 7.32 -37.91 -19.19
N LEU A 338 7.32 -36.57 -19.14
CA LEU A 338 8.48 -35.72 -19.44
C LEU A 338 9.64 -35.94 -18.46
N GLU A 339 9.34 -36.18 -17.18
CA GLU A 339 10.33 -36.42 -16.13
C GLU A 339 11.10 -37.73 -16.40
N ARG A 340 10.44 -38.77 -16.94
CA ARG A 340 11.12 -40.01 -17.30
C ARG A 340 12.03 -39.84 -18.52
N GLU A 341 11.58 -39.06 -19.51
CA GLU A 341 12.29 -38.84 -20.77
C GLU A 341 13.51 -37.91 -20.58
N PHE A 342 13.31 -36.74 -19.95
CA PHE A 342 14.33 -35.71 -19.85
C PHE A 342 15.39 -35.97 -18.79
N LEU A 343 15.04 -36.72 -17.74
CA LEU A 343 16.00 -37.02 -16.67
C LEU A 343 16.86 -38.25 -16.97
N ALA A 344 16.56 -38.99 -18.05
CA ALA A 344 17.32 -40.14 -18.49
C ALA A 344 18.49 -39.77 -19.43
N ASP A 345 18.43 -38.62 -20.11
CA ASP A 345 19.45 -38.18 -21.07
C ASP A 345 19.59 -36.64 -21.07
N PRO A 346 20.70 -36.09 -20.54
CA PRO A 346 20.94 -34.64 -20.55
C PRO A 346 21.10 -34.07 -21.97
N GLY A 347 21.55 -34.86 -22.94
CA GLY A 347 21.64 -34.46 -24.34
C GLY A 347 20.25 -34.26 -24.96
N ALA A 348 19.33 -35.20 -24.72
CA ALA A 348 17.93 -35.09 -25.15
C ALA A 348 17.24 -33.87 -24.52
N LEU A 349 17.44 -33.63 -23.22
CA LEU A 349 16.93 -32.43 -22.55
C LEU A 349 17.50 -31.14 -23.16
N THR A 350 18.80 -31.09 -23.44
CA THR A 350 19.45 -29.93 -24.08
C THR A 350 18.81 -29.61 -25.43
N VAL A 351 18.64 -30.63 -26.29
CA VAL A 351 18.01 -30.47 -27.62
C VAL A 351 16.57 -30.00 -27.50
N TRP A 352 15.81 -30.56 -26.55
CA TRP A 352 14.43 -30.16 -26.30
C TRP A 352 14.34 -28.71 -25.82
N LEU A 353 15.20 -28.29 -24.89
CA LEU A 353 15.27 -26.91 -24.39
C LEU A 353 15.66 -25.91 -25.49
N THR A 354 16.63 -26.26 -26.35
CA THR A 354 16.97 -25.44 -27.51
C THR A 354 15.77 -25.31 -28.47
N THR A 355 15.06 -26.41 -28.72
CA THR A 355 13.86 -26.40 -29.58
C THR A 355 12.76 -25.52 -28.98
N LEU A 356 12.57 -25.57 -27.66
CA LEU A 356 11.62 -24.72 -26.95
C LEU A 356 12.03 -23.24 -27.02
N ALA A 357 13.32 -22.93 -26.88
CA ALA A 357 13.84 -21.57 -27.00
C ALA A 357 13.60 -21.01 -28.41
N ASP A 358 13.90 -21.79 -29.45
CA ASP A 358 13.68 -21.41 -30.85
C ASP A 358 12.21 -21.19 -31.14
N ALA A 359 11.35 -22.11 -30.69
CA ALA A 359 9.90 -21.99 -30.87
C ALA A 359 9.31 -20.79 -30.11
N SER A 360 9.84 -20.47 -28.92
CA SER A 360 9.40 -19.30 -28.15
C SER A 360 9.81 -17.99 -28.82
N ARG A 361 11.02 -17.91 -29.36
CA ARG A 361 11.49 -16.75 -30.15
C ARG A 361 10.69 -16.57 -31.42
N GLU A 362 10.48 -17.65 -32.18
CA GLU A 362 9.67 -17.62 -33.39
C GLU A 362 8.24 -17.16 -33.09
N ALA A 363 7.64 -17.66 -32.01
CA ALA A 363 6.31 -17.24 -31.58
C ALA A 363 6.28 -15.77 -31.12
N ALA A 364 7.33 -15.29 -30.45
CA ALA A 364 7.45 -13.89 -30.03
C ALA A 364 7.58 -12.96 -31.23
N ASP A 365 8.45 -13.31 -32.19
CA ASP A 365 8.64 -12.57 -33.44
C ASP A 365 7.37 -12.59 -34.30
N TRP A 366 6.66 -13.72 -34.35
CA TRP A 366 5.37 -13.84 -35.02
C TRP A 366 4.32 -12.96 -34.34
N LEU A 367 4.15 -13.02 -33.02
CA LEU A 367 3.19 -12.18 -32.29
C LEU A 367 3.49 -10.70 -32.49
N ALA A 368 4.76 -10.31 -32.41
CA ALA A 368 5.19 -8.95 -32.67
C ALA A 368 4.83 -8.56 -34.11
N SER A 369 5.24 -9.33 -35.12
CA SER A 369 5.03 -8.98 -36.54
C SER A 369 3.59 -9.09 -37.04
N ALA A 370 2.78 -9.99 -36.47
CA ALA A 370 1.41 -10.23 -36.90
C ALA A 370 0.42 -9.16 -36.40
N VAL A 371 0.75 -8.49 -35.29
CA VAL A 371 -0.12 -7.46 -34.68
C VAL A 371 0.49 -6.05 -34.76
N PHE A 372 1.81 -5.97 -34.95
CA PHE A 372 2.52 -4.71 -35.16
C PHE A 372 2.97 -4.57 -36.61
N HIS A 373 2.38 -3.62 -37.32
CA HIS A 373 2.90 -3.19 -38.62
C HIS A 373 3.42 -1.75 -38.48
N PRO A 374 4.71 -1.49 -38.74
CA PRO A 374 5.19 -0.12 -38.81
C PRO A 374 4.54 0.59 -40.00
N THR A 375 3.48 1.37 -39.74
CA THR A 375 2.71 2.07 -40.80
C THR A 375 3.32 3.41 -41.21
N GLY A 376 4.40 3.84 -40.57
CA GLY A 376 5.11 5.05 -40.94
C GLY A 376 6.59 4.96 -40.60
N SER A 377 7.41 5.69 -41.36
CA SER A 377 8.73 6.07 -40.89
C SER A 377 8.58 7.42 -40.21
N ALA A 378 8.31 7.43 -38.90
CA ALA A 378 8.65 8.60 -38.12
C ALA A 378 10.17 8.81 -38.24
N ASP A 379 10.61 10.05 -38.43
CA ASP A 379 12.05 10.34 -38.38
C ASP A 379 12.55 9.92 -36.99
N ALA A 380 13.49 8.97 -36.96
CA ALA A 380 14.07 8.47 -35.71
C ALA A 380 14.66 9.61 -34.88
N THR A 381 15.11 10.68 -35.53
CA THR A 381 15.57 11.91 -34.90
C THR A 381 14.44 12.60 -34.15
N GLU A 382 13.30 12.82 -34.80
CA GLU A 382 12.14 13.51 -34.22
C GLU A 382 11.55 12.73 -33.04
N VAL A 383 11.51 11.40 -33.15
CA VAL A 383 11.10 10.49 -32.07
C VAL A 383 12.04 10.63 -30.87
N LEU A 384 13.35 10.56 -31.10
CA LEU A 384 14.35 10.66 -30.05
C LEU A 384 14.32 12.04 -29.38
N GLU A 385 14.22 13.11 -30.15
CA GLU A 385 14.14 14.49 -29.66
C GLU A 385 12.88 14.69 -28.79
N SER A 386 11.71 14.25 -29.26
CA SER A 386 10.47 14.37 -28.49
C SER A 386 10.48 13.50 -27.22
N PHE A 387 11.11 12.32 -27.30
CA PHE A 387 11.22 11.42 -26.16
C PHE A 387 12.19 11.95 -25.11
N GLU A 388 13.33 12.48 -25.56
CA GLU A 388 14.27 13.21 -24.72
C GLU A 388 13.63 14.44 -24.11
N GLU A 389 12.84 15.21 -24.87
CA GLU A 389 12.10 16.36 -24.36
C GLU A 389 11.13 15.95 -23.25
N PHE A 390 10.35 14.88 -23.47
CA PHE A 390 9.41 14.36 -22.47
C PHE A 390 10.11 13.88 -21.19
N LEU A 391 11.22 13.16 -21.32
CA LEU A 391 12.03 12.71 -20.17
C LEU A 391 12.72 13.85 -19.43
N ASN A 392 12.99 14.97 -20.12
CA ASN A 392 13.57 16.17 -19.54
C ASN A 392 12.52 17.13 -18.96
N LEU A 393 11.23 16.80 -19.04
CA LEU A 393 10.21 17.60 -18.37
C LEU A 393 10.47 17.64 -16.85
N PRO A 394 10.25 18.78 -16.18
CA PRO A 394 10.46 18.93 -14.74
C PRO A 394 9.74 17.87 -13.89
N LEU A 395 8.64 17.29 -14.40
CA LEU A 395 7.88 16.25 -13.71
C LEU A 395 8.70 15.00 -13.37
N TRP A 396 9.70 14.65 -14.17
CA TRP A 396 10.58 13.50 -13.89
C TRP A 396 11.63 13.82 -12.84
N ARG A 397 12.20 15.03 -12.88
CA ARG A 397 13.29 15.46 -11.98
C ARG A 397 12.77 15.93 -10.62
N GLN A 398 11.55 16.45 -10.57
CA GLN A 398 10.92 17.05 -9.39
C GLN A 398 9.69 16.27 -8.89
N ARG A 399 9.57 15.00 -9.27
CA ARG A 399 8.50 14.07 -8.85
C ARG A 399 8.25 14.03 -7.34
N GLU A 400 9.29 14.05 -6.50
CA GLU A 400 9.13 14.14 -5.04
C GLU A 400 8.37 15.43 -4.64
N LEU A 401 8.73 16.56 -5.26
CA LEU A 401 8.06 17.84 -4.99
C LEU A 401 6.62 17.80 -5.51
N LEU A 402 6.37 17.20 -6.68
CA LEU A 402 5.02 17.01 -7.20
C LEU A 402 4.17 16.20 -6.22
N TYR A 403 4.72 15.11 -5.67
CA TYR A 403 3.98 14.27 -4.74
C TYR A 403 3.71 14.97 -3.40
N GLU A 404 4.70 15.67 -2.84
CA GLU A 404 4.52 16.50 -1.64
C GLU A 404 3.42 17.56 -1.85
N VAL A 405 3.44 18.27 -2.98
CA VAL A 405 2.44 19.30 -3.34
C VAL A 405 1.07 18.67 -3.55
N TRP A 406 1.00 17.50 -4.19
CA TRP A 406 -0.22 16.74 -4.39
C TRP A 406 -0.87 16.36 -3.05
N VAL A 407 -0.11 15.79 -2.12
CA VAL A 407 -0.59 15.41 -0.78
C VAL A 407 -1.07 16.64 -0.02
N LEU A 408 -0.36 17.76 -0.12
CA LEU A 408 -0.77 19.04 0.45
C LEU A 408 -2.10 19.54 -0.11
N CYS A 409 -2.24 19.59 -1.45
CA CYS A 409 -3.47 20.04 -2.11
C CYS A 409 -4.65 19.13 -1.77
N THR A 410 -4.44 17.81 -1.82
CA THR A 410 -5.46 16.82 -1.47
C THR A 410 -5.93 17.00 -0.03
N THR A 411 -5.01 17.22 0.91
CA THR A 411 -5.36 17.44 2.32
C THR A 411 -6.18 18.72 2.52
N ILE A 412 -5.81 19.81 1.84
CA ILE A 412 -6.59 21.07 1.83
C ILE A 412 -8.00 20.82 1.29
N ASP A 413 -8.13 20.02 0.23
CA ASP A 413 -9.40 19.67 -0.37
C ASP A 413 -10.34 18.92 0.55
N VAL A 414 -9.80 17.95 1.29
CA VAL A 414 -10.61 17.21 2.27
C VAL A 414 -11.10 18.13 3.37
N CYS A 415 -10.27 19.07 3.82
CA CYS A 415 -10.71 20.10 4.75
C CYS A 415 -11.81 20.99 4.14
N GLU A 416 -11.68 21.42 2.88
CA GLU A 416 -12.71 22.21 2.19
C GLU A 416 -14.06 21.49 2.16
N GLN A 417 -14.06 20.20 1.84
CA GLN A 417 -15.27 19.35 1.88
C GLN A 417 -15.86 19.24 3.30
N GLY A 418 -15.03 19.35 4.34
CA GLY A 418 -15.43 19.47 5.75
C GLY A 418 -16.06 20.81 6.13
N GLY A 419 -16.23 21.75 5.19
CA GLY A 419 -16.86 23.06 5.43
C GLY A 419 -15.87 24.19 5.75
N TRP A 420 -14.58 23.96 5.51
CA TRP A 420 -13.53 24.96 5.64
C TRP A 420 -13.32 25.74 4.33
N VAL A 421 -12.87 26.99 4.43
CA VAL A 421 -12.60 27.87 3.29
C VAL A 421 -11.09 28.10 3.21
N PRO A 422 -10.40 27.63 2.15
CA PRO A 422 -8.95 27.71 2.04
C PRO A 422 -8.45 29.08 1.58
N HIS A 423 -7.37 29.51 2.23
CA HIS A 423 -6.59 30.70 1.91
C HIS A 423 -5.10 30.31 1.87
N LEU A 424 -4.55 30.14 0.67
CA LEU A 424 -3.13 29.84 0.49
C LEU A 424 -2.27 30.99 1.05
N VAL A 425 -1.25 30.63 1.83
CA VAL A 425 -0.30 31.56 2.43
C VAL A 425 1.02 31.43 1.70
N GLY A 426 1.68 32.56 1.43
CA GLY A 426 2.91 32.59 0.65
C GLY A 426 2.74 32.33 -0.84
N ALA A 427 1.51 32.16 -1.36
CA ALA A 427 1.21 32.33 -2.77
C ALA A 427 1.41 33.82 -3.10
N PRO A 428 2.51 34.23 -3.76
CA PRO A 428 2.91 35.61 -3.67
C PRO A 428 2.11 36.47 -4.65
N GLY A 429 2.13 37.77 -4.37
CA GLY A 429 1.82 38.81 -5.33
C GLY A 429 2.77 38.80 -6.54
N PRO A 430 3.23 39.95 -7.04
CA PRO A 430 3.66 40.14 -8.44
C PRO A 430 4.77 39.22 -9.00
N ASP A 431 5.56 38.53 -8.17
CA ASP A 431 6.63 37.61 -8.62
C ASP A 431 6.19 36.14 -8.79
N GLY A 432 5.02 35.73 -8.26
CA GLY A 432 4.33 34.48 -8.61
C GLY A 432 4.93 33.12 -8.19
N VAL A 433 5.89 33.06 -7.25
CA VAL A 433 6.52 31.81 -6.76
C VAL A 433 6.08 31.38 -5.36
N TRP A 434 5.37 30.24 -5.23
CA TRP A 434 5.06 29.60 -3.96
C TRP A 434 6.28 28.82 -3.45
N VAL A 435 6.84 29.25 -2.31
CA VAL A 435 8.04 28.66 -1.72
C VAL A 435 7.63 27.74 -0.57
N LEU A 436 7.91 26.45 -0.73
CA LEU A 436 7.60 25.43 0.28
C LEU A 436 8.78 25.21 1.23
N SER A 437 8.49 24.97 2.50
CA SER A 437 9.53 24.79 3.52
C SER A 437 10.28 23.48 3.30
N ARG A 438 11.57 23.45 3.63
CA ARG A 438 12.39 22.22 3.68
C ARG A 438 12.45 21.62 5.09
N GLY A 439 11.88 22.30 6.09
CA GLY A 439 11.88 21.87 7.48
C GLY A 439 10.72 22.46 8.27
N ALA A 440 10.93 22.75 9.55
CA ALA A 440 9.93 23.46 10.35
C ALA A 440 9.55 24.77 9.63
N ALA A 441 8.25 24.99 9.45
CA ALA A 441 7.76 26.15 8.73
C ALA A 441 7.39 27.27 9.71
N ASP A 442 7.86 28.49 9.43
CA ASP A 442 7.51 29.67 10.25
C ASP A 442 6.09 30.18 9.95
N GLU A 443 5.54 29.81 8.79
CA GLU A 443 4.19 30.13 8.34
C GLU A 443 3.50 28.89 7.75
N PRO A 444 2.17 28.74 7.90
CA PRO A 444 1.45 27.65 7.26
C PRO A 444 1.46 27.81 5.74
N ALA A 445 1.30 26.71 5.01
CA ALA A 445 1.11 26.73 3.56
C ALA A 445 -0.32 27.17 3.19
N CYS A 446 -1.31 26.88 4.04
CA CYS A 446 -2.68 27.32 3.89
C CYS A 446 -3.33 27.64 5.24
N ARG A 447 -4.12 28.70 5.30
CA ARG A 447 -5.05 29.00 6.40
C ARG A 447 -6.46 28.66 5.96
N LEU A 448 -7.19 27.98 6.81
CA LEU A 448 -8.55 27.53 6.56
C LEU A 448 -9.47 28.26 7.55
N GLU A 449 -10.54 28.90 7.06
CA GLU A 449 -11.57 29.54 7.89
C GLU A 449 -12.86 28.70 7.85
N HIS A 450 -13.49 28.44 9.00
CA HIS A 450 -14.71 27.63 8.98
C HIS A 450 -15.88 28.43 8.40
N GLY A 451 -16.54 27.92 7.35
CA GLY A 451 -17.54 28.67 6.59
C GLY A 451 -18.76 29.13 7.40
N LYS A 452 -19.11 28.42 8.49
CA LYS A 452 -20.21 28.81 9.40
C LYS A 452 -19.75 29.57 10.64
N GLU A 453 -18.47 29.44 11.02
CA GLU A 453 -17.90 30.06 12.21
C GLU A 453 -16.52 30.65 11.88
N PRO A 454 -16.44 31.81 11.21
CA PRO A 454 -15.18 32.34 10.66
C PRO A 454 -14.06 32.59 11.69
N ASN A 455 -14.41 32.65 12.96
CA ASN A 455 -13.46 32.80 14.07
C ASN A 455 -12.71 31.49 14.40
N LEU A 456 -13.14 30.36 13.84
CA LEU A 456 -12.41 29.10 13.89
C LEU A 456 -11.50 29.02 12.67
N THR A 457 -10.23 28.77 12.93
CA THR A 457 -9.22 28.65 11.87
C THR A 457 -8.37 27.39 12.05
N LEU A 458 -7.98 26.79 10.92
CA LEU A 458 -6.96 25.75 10.84
C LEU A 458 -5.80 26.23 9.98
N HIS A 459 -4.64 25.70 10.27
CA HIS A 459 -3.39 25.93 9.57
C HIS A 459 -2.95 24.59 8.99
N VAL A 460 -2.81 24.53 7.67
CA VAL A 460 -2.18 23.41 6.97
C VAL A 460 -0.73 23.78 6.73
N TRP A 461 0.18 22.96 7.23
CA TRP A 461 1.62 23.17 7.17
C TRP A 461 2.25 22.15 6.25
N HIS A 462 3.29 22.57 5.52
CA HIS A 462 4.20 21.68 4.81
C HIS A 462 5.53 21.69 5.57
N GLU A 463 5.88 20.58 6.24
CA GLU A 463 6.98 20.55 7.22
C GLU A 463 7.87 19.30 7.13
N PRO A 464 8.50 19.01 5.98
CA PRO A 464 9.25 17.77 5.76
C PRO A 464 10.42 17.53 6.74
N ARG A 465 10.74 18.47 7.66
CA ARG A 465 11.68 18.33 8.80
C ARG A 465 11.29 19.18 10.02
N CYS A 466 10.18 18.86 10.68
CA CYS A 466 9.74 19.42 11.96
C CYS A 466 10.68 19.05 13.14
N ARG A 467 11.06 20.00 14.00
CA ARG A 467 11.86 19.72 15.21
C ARG A 467 10.98 19.61 16.45
N THR A 468 11.10 18.52 17.18
CA THR A 468 10.41 18.30 18.47
C THR A 468 11.40 18.14 19.62
N ALA A 469 10.90 18.12 20.86
CA ALA A 469 11.72 17.94 22.06
C ALA A 469 12.51 16.62 22.06
N ASP A 470 11.97 15.59 21.40
CA ASP A 470 12.53 14.24 21.33
C ASP A 470 13.31 13.97 20.02
N GLY A 471 13.45 14.99 19.16
CA GLY A 471 14.22 14.92 17.92
C GLY A 471 13.49 15.43 16.68
N GLU A 472 14.11 15.24 15.51
CA GLU A 472 13.55 15.64 14.21
C GLU A 472 12.52 14.60 13.72
N LEU A 473 11.36 15.14 13.33
CA LEU A 473 10.18 14.52 12.77
C LEU A 473 10.04 15.07 11.35
N THR A 474 9.61 14.30 10.36
CA THR A 474 9.62 14.70 8.94
C THR A 474 8.23 14.64 8.28
N PRO A 475 7.14 15.16 8.87
CA PRO A 475 5.81 15.06 8.28
C PRO A 475 5.70 15.94 7.04
N ASP A 476 5.28 15.41 5.91
CA ASP A 476 5.12 16.23 4.71
C ASP A 476 4.00 17.25 4.88
N VAL A 477 2.88 16.84 5.51
CA VAL A 477 1.74 17.73 5.77
C VAL A 477 1.22 17.56 7.20
N THR A 478 0.93 18.67 7.87
CA THR A 478 0.20 18.66 9.14
C THR A 478 -0.96 19.66 9.12
N VAL A 479 -2.08 19.33 9.76
CA VAL A 479 -3.23 20.25 9.93
C VAL A 479 -3.41 20.54 11.41
N SER A 480 -3.40 21.81 11.81
CA SER A 480 -3.61 22.20 13.21
C SER A 480 -4.27 23.54 13.45
N THR A 481 -4.91 23.68 14.62
CA THR A 481 -5.42 24.97 15.09
C THR A 481 -4.28 25.89 15.56
N PRO A 482 -4.37 27.22 15.37
CA PRO A 482 -3.36 28.14 15.86
C PRO A 482 -3.36 28.23 17.39
N PRO A 483 -2.20 28.54 18.01
CA PRO A 483 -2.11 28.76 19.45
C PRO A 483 -3.14 29.77 19.96
N PRO A 484 -3.74 29.57 21.15
CA PRO A 484 -3.46 28.52 22.13
C PRO A 484 -4.25 27.22 21.92
N TYR A 485 -5.10 27.16 20.90
CA TYR A 485 -5.91 25.99 20.61
C TYR A 485 -4.99 24.97 19.92
N ARG A 486 -4.65 23.85 20.56
CA ARG A 486 -3.93 22.72 19.94
C ARG A 486 -4.86 21.52 19.91
N ARG A 487 -5.91 21.60 19.09
CA ARG A 487 -7.04 20.65 19.16
C ARG A 487 -7.06 19.63 18.05
N GLU A 488 -6.32 19.87 16.98
CA GLU A 488 -6.36 19.02 15.79
C GLU A 488 -4.92 18.89 15.31
N LEU A 489 -4.43 17.67 15.16
CA LEU A 489 -3.19 17.36 14.48
C LEU A 489 -3.53 16.16 13.61
N VAL A 490 -3.86 16.40 12.34
CA VAL A 490 -3.79 15.37 11.30
C VAL A 490 -2.35 15.40 10.80
N VAL A 491 -1.67 14.26 10.80
CA VAL A 491 -0.32 14.15 10.24
C VAL A 491 -0.39 13.26 9.00
N VAL A 492 0.08 13.76 7.86
CA VAL A 492 0.18 12.98 6.63
C VAL A 492 1.65 12.87 6.24
N GLU A 493 2.13 11.62 6.22
CA GLU A 493 3.49 11.28 5.83
C GLU A 493 3.46 10.60 4.46
N ALA A 494 4.05 11.25 3.46
CA ALA A 494 4.33 10.67 2.17
C ALA A 494 5.54 9.74 2.26
N LYS A 495 5.40 8.51 1.77
CA LYS A 495 6.48 7.52 1.76
C LYS A 495 6.67 6.92 0.38
N ASP A 496 7.67 7.40 -0.34
CA ASP A 496 8.09 6.80 -1.62
C ASP A 496 8.94 5.54 -1.43
N ARG A 497 8.47 4.62 -0.58
CA ARG A 497 9.21 3.40 -0.22
C ARG A 497 8.29 2.20 -0.11
N ILE A 498 8.46 1.29 -1.06
CA ILE A 498 7.88 -0.05 -1.12
C ILE A 498 8.06 -0.91 0.16
N LYS A 499 9.13 -0.69 0.93
CA LYS A 499 9.42 -1.49 2.14
C LYS A 499 8.95 -0.76 3.38
N MET A 500 7.76 -1.13 3.87
CA MET A 500 7.36 -0.98 5.27
C MET A 500 7.63 -2.29 6.02
N PRO A 501 8.90 -2.66 6.34
CA PRO A 501 9.09 -3.85 7.15
C PRO A 501 8.43 -3.61 8.50
N ARG A 502 7.44 -4.44 8.87
CA ARG A 502 7.27 -4.81 10.28
C ARG A 502 8.68 -5.19 10.75
N GLY A 503 9.17 -4.65 11.86
CA GLY A 503 10.52 -4.97 12.29
C GLY A 503 10.73 -6.48 12.31
N SER A 504 12.00 -6.90 12.32
CA SER A 504 12.39 -8.31 12.24
C SER A 504 11.79 -9.23 13.32
N HIS A 505 11.00 -8.70 14.25
CA HIS A 505 10.22 -9.39 15.28
C HIS A 505 8.81 -8.79 15.37
N SER A 506 7.79 -9.62 15.59
CA SER A 506 6.45 -9.16 15.95
C SER A 506 6.53 -8.27 17.19
N GLY A 507 6.16 -6.99 17.07
CA GLY A 507 6.17 -6.01 18.18
C GLY A 507 7.39 -5.08 18.28
N GLU A 508 8.39 -5.18 17.41
CA GLU A 508 9.47 -4.16 17.34
C GLU A 508 9.28 -3.23 16.13
N THR A 509 8.84 -1.98 16.36
CA THR A 509 9.00 -0.92 15.35
C THR A 509 10.44 -0.42 15.34
N ARG A 510 11.15 -0.63 14.23
CA ARG A 510 12.43 0.07 14.03
C ARG A 510 12.14 1.54 13.72
N PRO A 511 12.83 2.51 14.37
CA PRO A 511 12.58 3.95 14.16
C PRO A 511 12.74 4.44 12.71
N SER A 512 13.48 3.68 11.88
CA SER A 512 13.76 4.00 10.48
C SER A 512 12.71 3.47 9.48
N THR A 513 11.70 2.74 9.95
CA THR A 513 10.62 2.19 9.12
C THR A 513 9.48 3.20 9.04
N ALA A 514 8.71 3.22 7.95
CA ALA A 514 7.58 4.13 7.80
C ALA A 514 6.58 4.02 8.98
N LEU A 515 6.29 2.81 9.44
CA LEU A 515 5.49 2.57 10.64
C LEU A 515 6.17 3.07 11.92
N GLY A 516 7.48 2.88 12.08
CA GLY A 516 8.21 3.43 13.22
C GLY A 516 8.30 4.97 13.19
N VAL A 517 8.28 5.58 12.01
CA VAL A 517 8.17 7.04 11.86
C VAL A 517 6.75 7.50 12.24
N ALA A 518 5.71 6.80 11.76
CA ALA A 518 4.31 7.06 12.12
C ALA A 518 4.05 6.93 13.62
N ASP A 519 4.61 5.90 14.26
CA ASP A 519 4.57 5.70 15.71
C ASP A 519 5.24 6.87 16.45
N ARG A 520 6.41 7.34 15.99
CA ARG A 520 7.04 8.55 16.55
C ARG A 520 6.15 9.79 16.40
N TYR A 521 5.44 9.98 15.29
CA TYR A 521 4.48 11.09 15.18
C TYR A 521 3.31 10.92 16.13
N ALA A 522 2.72 9.72 16.17
CA ALA A 522 1.61 9.38 17.06
C ALA A 522 1.98 9.65 18.53
N VAL A 523 3.22 9.36 18.93
CA VAL A 523 3.71 9.58 20.30
C VAL A 523 4.06 11.04 20.57
N ASN A 524 4.81 11.69 19.68
CA ASN A 524 5.42 13.01 19.95
C ASN A 524 4.50 14.18 19.60
N LEU A 525 3.73 14.07 18.51
CA LEU A 525 2.77 15.10 18.10
C LEU A 525 1.38 14.85 18.68
N ARG A 526 1.10 13.61 19.11
CA ARG A 526 -0.22 13.15 19.59
C ARG A 526 -1.38 13.58 18.69
N PRO A 527 -1.28 13.35 17.37
CA PRO A 527 -2.37 13.59 16.45
C PRO A 527 -3.61 12.78 16.83
N GLU A 528 -4.78 13.28 16.43
CA GLU A 528 -6.03 12.51 16.45
C GLU A 528 -5.95 11.39 15.40
N VAL A 529 -5.31 11.67 14.24
CA VAL A 529 -5.03 10.68 13.20
C VAL A 529 -3.70 10.96 12.48
N THR A 530 -2.94 9.90 12.21
CA THR A 530 -1.74 9.88 11.38
C THR A 530 -2.01 9.03 10.15
N TRP A 531 -1.93 9.62 8.96
CA TRP A 531 -1.93 8.88 7.70
C TRP A 531 -0.51 8.71 7.18
N VAL A 532 -0.16 7.48 6.80
CA VAL A 532 1.02 7.20 5.99
C VAL A 532 0.51 6.89 4.59
N VAL A 533 0.80 7.78 3.65
CA VAL A 533 0.34 7.70 2.28
C VAL A 533 1.52 7.38 1.37
N ASN A 534 1.32 6.51 0.39
CA ASN A 534 2.34 6.14 -0.58
C ASN A 534 1.76 6.16 -1.98
N HIS A 535 2.49 6.73 -2.92
CA HIS A 535 2.12 6.80 -4.32
C HIS A 535 2.02 5.40 -4.99
N CYS A 536 2.66 4.39 -4.40
CA CYS A 536 2.75 3.03 -4.91
C CYS A 536 2.17 1.97 -3.94
N ASP A 537 2.08 0.72 -4.39
CA ASP A 537 1.68 -0.43 -3.57
C ASP A 537 2.67 -0.72 -2.44
N TYR A 538 2.16 -1.21 -1.30
CA TYR A 538 3.01 -1.78 -0.25
C TYR A 538 3.36 -3.23 -0.59
N ARG A 539 4.66 -3.59 -0.62
CA ARG A 539 5.08 -4.99 -0.89
C ARG A 539 4.82 -5.97 0.26
N GLN A 540 4.37 -5.50 1.42
CA GLN A 540 4.03 -6.35 2.57
C GLN A 540 2.58 -6.08 2.95
N GLY A 541 1.75 -7.13 2.99
CA GLY A 541 0.41 -7.07 3.54
C GLY A 541 0.50 -6.79 5.04
N SER A 542 0.50 -5.53 5.42
CA SER A 542 0.30 -5.09 6.78
C SER A 542 -1.15 -4.69 6.93
N ASP A 543 -1.89 -5.46 7.73
CA ASP A 543 -3.20 -5.05 8.22
C ASP A 543 -3.00 -4.22 9.51
N PRO A 544 -3.22 -2.89 9.49
CA PRO A 544 -3.15 -2.05 10.68
C PRO A 544 -4.27 -2.38 11.66
N ASP A 545 -5.41 -2.91 11.19
CA ASP A 545 -6.57 -3.24 12.00
C ASP A 545 -6.35 -4.53 12.81
N ALA A 546 -5.32 -5.32 12.49
CA ALA A 546 -4.96 -6.51 13.26
C ALA A 546 -4.26 -6.21 14.61
N GLU A 547 -3.85 -4.97 14.88
CA GLU A 547 -3.14 -4.57 16.11
C GLU A 547 -3.89 -3.46 16.88
N TYR A 548 -5.00 -3.82 17.53
CA TYR A 548 -5.75 -2.91 18.41
C TYR A 548 -5.01 -2.66 19.76
N GLY A 549 -4.83 -1.39 20.15
CA GLY A 549 -4.63 -1.00 21.57
C GLY A 549 -3.45 -0.09 21.96
N SER A 550 -2.68 0.46 21.02
CA SER A 550 -1.53 1.37 21.29
C SER A 550 -1.60 2.66 20.44
N ALA A 551 -0.56 3.50 20.41
CA ALA A 551 -0.46 4.70 19.54
C ALA A 551 -0.79 4.41 18.04
N TRP A 552 -0.71 3.13 17.68
CA TRP A 552 -1.10 2.52 16.41
C TRP A 552 -2.57 2.63 16.05
N ALA A 553 -3.48 2.73 17.03
CA ALA A 553 -4.92 2.91 16.76
C ALA A 553 -5.21 4.24 16.01
N ARG A 554 -4.25 5.16 16.00
CA ARG A 554 -4.33 6.45 15.30
C ARG A 554 -3.62 6.45 13.96
N VAL A 555 -2.90 5.38 13.60
CA VAL A 555 -2.19 5.27 12.32
C VAL A 555 -3.09 4.63 11.26
N ARG A 556 -3.10 5.19 10.05
CA ARG A 556 -3.81 4.68 8.87
C ARG A 556 -2.84 4.63 7.69
N LEU A 557 -3.04 3.67 6.79
CA LEU A 557 -2.17 3.47 5.62
C LEU A 557 -2.98 3.66 4.33
N ALA A 558 -2.41 4.32 3.33
CA ALA A 558 -2.96 4.41 1.99
C ALA A 558 -1.90 4.09 0.95
N GLU A 559 -2.02 2.96 0.27
CA GLU A 559 -1.25 2.67 -0.92
C GLU A 559 -1.88 3.26 -2.17
N GLN A 560 -1.05 3.45 -3.21
CA GLN A 560 -1.47 4.09 -4.45
C GLN A 560 -2.21 5.44 -4.25
N PHE A 561 -1.84 6.21 -3.22
CA PHE A 561 -2.44 7.49 -2.91
C PHE A 561 -2.05 8.52 -3.98
N ARG A 562 -2.89 8.69 -5.00
CA ARG A 562 -2.60 9.48 -6.21
C ARG A 562 -3.91 9.92 -6.87
N PRO A 563 -3.88 10.80 -7.89
CA PRO A 563 -5.04 11.15 -8.71
C PRO A 563 -5.92 9.94 -9.06
N GLY A 564 -7.23 10.07 -8.88
CA GLY A 564 -8.20 9.00 -9.12
C GLY A 564 -8.23 7.84 -8.10
N ASN A 565 -7.32 7.80 -7.11
CA ASN A 565 -7.25 6.71 -6.14
C ASN A 565 -6.97 7.21 -4.71
N ILE A 566 -7.92 7.96 -4.15
CA ILE A 566 -7.91 8.41 -2.76
C ILE A 566 -8.88 7.53 -1.96
N PRO A 567 -8.44 6.79 -0.93
CA PRO A 567 -9.32 5.96 -0.13
C PRO A 567 -10.44 6.77 0.54
N GLU A 568 -11.69 6.28 0.50
CA GLU A 568 -12.83 6.93 1.17
C GLU A 568 -12.57 7.11 2.68
N ALA A 569 -11.87 6.16 3.30
CA ALA A 569 -11.46 6.22 4.70
C ALA A 569 -10.56 7.44 5.00
N PHE A 570 -9.69 7.85 4.06
CA PHE A 570 -8.89 9.07 4.21
C PHE A 570 -9.79 10.30 4.30
N LEU A 571 -10.71 10.43 3.34
CA LEU A 571 -11.67 11.54 3.30
C LEU A 571 -12.46 11.63 4.60
N LYS A 572 -13.07 10.52 5.00
CA LYS A 572 -13.94 10.45 6.17
C LYS A 572 -13.21 10.76 7.47
N THR A 573 -12.05 10.14 7.71
CA THR A 573 -11.32 10.32 8.98
C THR A 573 -10.72 11.71 9.11
N VAL A 574 -10.19 12.29 8.03
CA VAL A 574 -9.70 13.68 8.07
C VAL A 574 -10.87 14.63 8.34
N GLN A 575 -12.01 14.46 7.66
CA GLN A 575 -13.23 15.26 7.91
C GLN A 575 -13.70 15.15 9.36
N GLU A 576 -13.76 13.94 9.92
CA GLU A 576 -14.15 13.71 11.32
C GLU A 576 -13.23 14.46 12.29
N VAL A 577 -11.92 14.47 12.03
CA VAL A 577 -10.93 15.12 12.90
C VAL A 577 -10.97 16.64 12.76
N VAL A 578 -11.11 17.18 11.55
CA VAL A 578 -11.08 18.64 11.31
C VAL A 578 -12.45 19.29 11.46
N THR A 579 -13.52 18.54 11.65
CA THR A 579 -14.85 19.13 11.89
C THR A 579 -14.85 19.74 13.29
N PRO A 580 -15.17 21.04 13.46
CA PRO A 580 -15.25 21.62 14.78
C PRO A 580 -16.18 20.81 15.67
N PRO A 581 -15.75 20.36 16.86
CA PRO A 581 -16.65 19.70 17.78
C PRO A 581 -17.78 20.70 18.04
N GLY A 582 -19.00 20.32 17.65
CA GLY A 582 -20.17 21.15 17.87
C GLY A 582 -20.14 21.65 19.31
N ARG A 583 -20.43 22.93 19.54
CA ARG A 583 -20.53 23.54 20.88
C ARG A 583 -21.70 22.96 21.70
N THR A 584 -21.76 21.65 21.85
CA THR A 584 -21.97 21.04 23.14
C THR A 584 -20.59 21.00 23.79
N ARG A 585 -20.21 21.94 24.67
CA ARG A 585 -20.41 21.71 26.11
C ARG A 585 -21.40 20.56 26.33
N GLN A 586 -20.96 19.35 26.03
CA GLN A 586 -21.59 18.17 26.56
C GLN A 586 -21.54 18.41 28.07
N SER A 587 -22.72 18.48 28.67
CA SER A 587 -22.89 18.21 30.10
C SER A 587 -21.93 17.08 30.47
N PRO A 588 -21.21 17.13 31.61
CA PRO A 588 -20.16 16.15 31.90
C PRO A 588 -20.79 14.77 31.77
N PHE A 589 -20.45 14.02 30.72
CA PHE A 589 -20.83 12.63 30.64
C PHE A 589 -20.20 11.99 31.87
N THR A 590 -21.03 11.50 32.78
CA THR A 590 -20.53 10.73 33.92
C THR A 590 -20.13 9.38 33.34
N GLY A 591 -18.84 9.17 33.09
CA GLY A 591 -18.33 7.87 32.65
C GLY A 591 -17.54 7.19 33.77
N LEU A 592 -17.55 5.86 33.76
CA LEU A 592 -16.81 5.02 34.69
C LEU A 592 -15.74 4.22 33.95
N VAL A 593 -14.49 4.36 34.39
CA VAL A 593 -13.37 3.53 33.94
C VAL A 593 -13.11 2.47 35.00
N LEU A 594 -13.28 1.20 34.65
CA LEU A 594 -12.96 0.06 35.49
C LEU A 594 -11.51 -0.34 35.26
N VAL A 595 -10.68 -0.34 36.29
CA VAL A 595 -9.35 -0.94 36.24
C VAL A 595 -9.45 -2.32 36.85
N VAL A 596 -9.22 -3.36 36.05
CA VAL A 596 -9.53 -4.75 36.41
C VAL A 596 -8.26 -5.59 36.38
N ASP A 597 -7.90 -6.11 37.54
CA ASP A 597 -6.84 -7.08 37.71
C ASP A 597 -7.30 -8.46 37.24
N ARG A 598 -6.64 -9.02 36.22
CA ARG A 598 -6.96 -10.31 35.58
C ARG A 598 -5.98 -11.42 35.96
N THR A 599 -5.36 -11.32 37.12
CA THR A 599 -4.57 -12.41 37.71
C THR A 599 -5.47 -13.51 38.27
N ALA A 600 -4.92 -14.73 38.40
CA ALA A 600 -5.66 -15.91 38.84
C ALA A 600 -6.25 -15.76 40.25
N SER A 601 -5.64 -14.94 41.12
CA SER A 601 -6.15 -14.63 42.46
C SER A 601 -7.45 -13.84 42.43
N MET A 602 -7.68 -13.07 41.36
CA MET A 602 -8.83 -12.20 41.18
C MET A 602 -10.05 -12.88 40.54
N ASP A 603 -9.92 -14.05 39.93
CA ASP A 603 -11.02 -14.72 39.21
C ASP A 603 -12.29 -14.90 40.07
N GLY A 604 -12.15 -15.54 41.23
CA GLY A 604 -13.27 -15.72 42.18
C GLY A 604 -13.71 -14.44 42.89
N ARG A 605 -12.87 -13.39 42.91
CA ARG A 605 -13.14 -12.11 43.57
C ARG A 605 -13.93 -11.18 42.65
N LEU A 606 -13.59 -11.15 41.37
CA LEU A 606 -14.31 -10.41 40.34
C LEU A 606 -15.74 -10.94 40.16
N LEU A 607 -15.96 -12.26 40.26
CA LEU A 607 -17.31 -12.82 40.24
C LEU A 607 -18.19 -12.27 41.38
N ARG A 608 -17.62 -12.14 42.59
CA ARG A 608 -18.34 -11.53 43.75
C ARG A 608 -18.50 -10.02 43.61
N ALA A 609 -17.48 -9.34 43.05
CA ALA A 609 -17.55 -7.92 42.76
C ALA A 609 -18.69 -7.63 41.76
N ARG A 610 -18.85 -8.47 40.74
CA ARG A 610 -19.93 -8.39 39.76
C ARG A 610 -21.31 -8.46 40.42
N GLU A 611 -21.54 -9.39 41.33
CA GLU A 611 -22.82 -9.49 42.07
C GLU A 611 -23.13 -8.20 42.83
N SER A 612 -22.11 -7.52 43.35
CA SER A 612 -22.26 -6.26 44.11
C SER A 612 -22.39 -5.02 43.21
N LEU A 613 -21.76 -5.05 42.03
CA LEU A 613 -21.73 -3.95 41.07
C LEU A 613 -22.99 -3.89 40.19
N LEU A 614 -23.61 -5.04 39.91
CA LEU A 614 -24.82 -5.15 39.09
C LEU A 614 -26.13 -4.90 39.86
N ASP A 615 -26.09 -4.13 40.96
CA ASP A 615 -27.29 -3.71 41.69
C ASP A 615 -28.09 -2.60 40.96
N GLY A 616 -27.60 -2.16 39.79
CA GLY A 616 -28.21 -1.15 38.91
C GLY A 616 -27.91 0.29 39.30
N VAL A 617 -27.23 0.54 40.43
CA VAL A 617 -26.91 1.90 40.90
C VAL A 617 -25.89 2.58 39.99
N LEU A 618 -24.87 1.84 39.55
CA LEU A 618 -23.80 2.40 38.72
C LEU A 618 -24.26 2.63 37.28
N ASP A 619 -25.05 1.72 36.70
CA ASP A 619 -25.72 1.91 35.40
C ASP A 619 -26.65 3.14 35.40
N ALA A 620 -27.24 3.50 36.54
CA ALA A 620 -28.05 4.71 36.67
C ALA A 620 -27.22 6.00 36.87
N ALA A 621 -25.95 5.88 37.27
CA ALA A 621 -25.09 7.01 37.60
C ALA A 621 -24.11 7.37 36.47
N TYR A 622 -23.84 6.44 35.57
CA TYR A 622 -22.87 6.58 34.49
C TYR A 622 -23.48 6.21 33.14
N ASP A 623 -23.19 7.03 32.13
CA ASP A 623 -23.73 6.88 30.78
C ASP A 623 -22.79 6.06 29.87
N GLU A 624 -21.55 5.84 30.29
CA GLU A 624 -20.52 5.13 29.53
C GLU A 624 -19.58 4.36 30.46
N PHE A 625 -19.27 3.10 30.09
CA PHE A 625 -18.35 2.24 30.82
C PHE A 625 -17.15 1.88 29.93
N ARG A 626 -15.95 1.89 30.51
CA ARG A 626 -14.72 1.41 29.87
C ARG A 626 -13.96 0.52 30.83
N VAL A 627 -13.14 -0.38 30.30
CA VAL A 627 -12.30 -1.28 31.10
C VAL A 627 -10.84 -1.10 30.72
N ILE A 628 -9.97 -1.05 31.70
CA ILE A 628 -8.53 -1.24 31.57
C ILE A 628 -8.19 -2.49 32.38
N ALA A 629 -8.00 -3.61 31.69
CA ALA A 629 -7.62 -4.87 32.30
C ALA A 629 -6.11 -5.07 32.24
N TYR A 630 -5.52 -5.64 33.29
CA TYR A 630 -4.07 -5.85 33.37
C TYR A 630 -3.71 -7.17 34.08
N THR A 631 -2.50 -7.66 33.86
CA THR A 631 -1.89 -8.78 34.63
C THR A 631 -0.51 -8.34 35.15
N ASP A 632 0.56 -9.11 34.88
CA ASP A 632 1.93 -8.76 35.27
C ASP A 632 2.88 -8.51 34.08
N HIS A 633 4.13 -8.10 34.38
CA HIS A 633 5.25 -7.83 33.49
C HIS A 633 5.94 -9.06 32.91
N ARG A 634 5.58 -10.27 33.36
CA ARG A 634 6.26 -11.48 32.92
C ARG A 634 5.97 -11.83 31.45
N ARG A 635 6.93 -12.54 30.85
CA ARG A 635 6.88 -12.90 29.43
C ARG A 635 5.84 -13.98 29.11
N ASP A 636 5.45 -14.77 30.09
CA ASP A 636 4.45 -15.84 30.00
C ASP A 636 3.03 -15.36 30.36
N GLU A 637 2.86 -14.09 30.71
CA GLU A 637 1.53 -13.50 30.90
C GLU A 637 0.78 -13.38 29.56
N PRO A 638 -0.54 -13.59 29.54
CA PRO A 638 -1.30 -13.56 28.31
C PRO A 638 -1.40 -12.14 27.70
N PHE A 639 -1.32 -11.10 28.54
CA PHE A 639 -1.25 -9.70 28.13
C PHE A 639 -0.80 -8.82 29.29
N LEU A 640 0.02 -7.80 29.06
CA LEU A 640 0.30 -6.80 30.11
C LEU A 640 -0.93 -5.92 30.40
N LEU A 641 -1.56 -5.39 29.34
CA LEU A 641 -2.68 -4.46 29.40
C LEU A 641 -3.68 -4.68 28.25
N ARG A 642 -4.96 -4.40 28.51
CA ARG A 642 -6.05 -4.32 27.53
C ARG A 642 -6.99 -3.16 27.87
N SER A 643 -7.30 -2.31 26.90
CA SER A 643 -8.34 -1.28 27.01
C SER A 643 -9.57 -1.74 26.22
N LEU A 644 -10.73 -1.84 26.87
CA LEU A 644 -11.98 -2.32 26.30
C LEU A 644 -13.09 -1.26 26.44
N GLY A 645 -14.04 -1.26 25.50
CA GLY A 645 -15.17 -0.33 25.46
C GLY A 645 -14.98 0.79 24.43
N PRO A 646 -15.89 1.79 24.39
CA PRO A 646 -16.95 2.04 25.37
C PRO A 646 -18.07 0.99 25.35
N PHE A 647 -18.68 0.77 26.50
CA PHE A 647 -19.83 -0.11 26.69
C PHE A 647 -21.04 0.70 27.18
N PRO A 648 -22.25 0.36 26.71
CA PRO A 648 -23.47 1.04 27.12
C PRO A 648 -23.96 0.61 28.51
N THR A 649 -23.49 -0.54 29.02
CA THR A 649 -23.88 -1.05 30.34
C THR A 649 -22.65 -1.58 31.09
N LEU A 650 -22.74 -1.56 32.42
CA LEU A 650 -21.72 -2.13 33.31
C LEU A 650 -21.62 -3.65 33.14
N ALA A 651 -22.74 -4.32 32.85
CA ALA A 651 -22.77 -5.76 32.62
C ALA A 651 -21.94 -6.17 31.39
N ASP A 652 -22.03 -5.42 30.30
CA ASP A 652 -21.25 -5.66 29.09
C ASP A 652 -19.75 -5.42 29.35
N ALA A 653 -19.43 -4.35 30.07
CA ALA A 653 -18.05 -4.03 30.45
C ALA A 653 -17.41 -5.14 31.29
N LEU A 654 -18.10 -5.62 32.33
CA LEU A 654 -17.60 -6.70 33.18
C LEU A 654 -17.49 -8.02 32.43
N SER A 655 -18.45 -8.35 31.55
CA SER A 655 -18.38 -9.57 30.74
C SER A 655 -17.18 -9.55 29.79
N ALA A 656 -16.91 -8.40 29.14
CA ALA A 656 -15.74 -8.25 28.29
C ALA A 656 -14.41 -8.37 29.06
N ALA A 657 -14.38 -7.96 30.33
CA ALA A 657 -13.21 -8.13 31.19
C ALA A 657 -13.00 -9.60 31.59
N GLU A 658 -14.09 -10.33 31.87
CA GLU A 658 -14.06 -11.76 32.23
C GLU A 658 -13.61 -12.65 31.07
N ASP A 659 -13.99 -12.32 29.84
CA ASP A 659 -13.59 -13.06 28.64
C ASP A 659 -12.08 -13.02 28.35
N LEU A 660 -11.35 -12.11 29.01
CA LEU A 660 -9.89 -12.06 28.92
C LEU A 660 -9.24 -13.24 29.67
N PRO A 661 -8.17 -13.84 29.11
CA PRO A 661 -7.43 -14.92 29.76
C PRO A 661 -6.81 -14.47 31.09
N LEU A 662 -6.69 -15.40 32.04
CA LEU A 662 -6.09 -15.13 33.36
C LEU A 662 -4.56 -15.13 33.30
N GLY A 663 -3.96 -14.15 33.96
CA GLY A 663 -2.53 -14.10 34.26
C GLY A 663 -2.17 -14.78 35.59
N ASN A 664 -0.89 -14.96 35.89
CA ASN A 664 -0.45 -15.61 37.12
C ASN A 664 0.37 -14.71 38.07
N GLY A 665 1.11 -13.72 37.56
CA GLY A 665 1.94 -12.76 38.31
C GLY A 665 3.16 -13.38 38.99
N TRP A 666 2.95 -14.45 39.76
CA TRP A 666 3.96 -15.22 40.50
C TRP A 666 4.74 -14.44 41.58
N ASP A 667 4.67 -13.11 41.62
CA ASP A 667 4.97 -12.25 42.75
C ASP A 667 3.67 -11.69 43.37
N ILE A 668 3.82 -10.80 44.35
CA ILE A 668 2.67 -10.21 45.06
C ILE A 668 2.26 -8.90 44.39
N GLU A 669 3.22 -8.16 43.89
CA GLU A 669 3.02 -6.94 43.11
C GLU A 669 2.55 -7.28 41.68
N GLU A 670 1.63 -6.50 41.14
CA GLU A 670 1.07 -6.68 39.80
C GLU A 670 1.18 -5.35 39.02
N ALA A 671 1.00 -5.37 37.68
CA ALA A 671 1.27 -4.22 36.80
C ALA A 671 0.21 -3.09 36.87
N LEU A 672 -0.25 -2.76 38.08
CA LEU A 672 -1.23 -1.72 38.34
C LEU A 672 -0.71 -0.33 37.93
N GLU A 673 0.59 -0.06 38.06
CA GLU A 673 1.19 1.21 37.63
C GLU A 673 1.02 1.46 36.12
N ASP A 674 1.16 0.42 35.30
CA ASP A 674 0.92 0.49 33.85
C ASP A 674 -0.56 0.74 33.56
N ALA A 675 -1.46 0.09 34.31
CA ALA A 675 -2.89 0.30 34.19
C ALA A 675 -3.30 1.74 34.56
N MET A 676 -2.72 2.30 35.62
CA MET A 676 -2.97 3.67 36.05
C MET A 676 -2.43 4.71 35.06
N ARG A 677 -1.24 4.48 34.47
CA ARG A 677 -0.75 5.31 33.36
C ARG A 677 -1.71 5.27 32.18
N ARG A 678 -2.20 4.07 31.83
CA ARG A 678 -3.16 3.89 30.73
C ARG A 678 -4.49 4.58 31.04
N CYS A 679 -4.94 4.58 32.28
CA CYS A 679 -6.10 5.36 32.73
C CYS A 679 -5.88 6.85 32.50
N ARG A 680 -4.72 7.39 32.90
CA ARG A 680 -4.40 8.81 32.72
C ARG A 680 -4.45 9.21 31.25
N GLU A 681 -3.86 8.41 30.38
CA GLU A 681 -3.91 8.61 28.93
C GLU A 681 -5.35 8.64 28.43
N LEU A 682 -6.17 7.67 28.84
CA LEU A 682 -7.57 7.56 28.45
C LEU A 682 -8.39 8.78 28.91
N VAL A 683 -8.30 9.20 30.17
CA VAL A 683 -9.09 10.34 30.69
C VAL A 683 -8.59 11.69 30.16
N THR A 684 -7.34 11.77 29.72
CA THR A 684 -6.84 12.96 29.00
C THR A 684 -7.58 13.12 27.67
N GLU A 685 -7.94 12.01 27.02
CA GLU A 685 -8.69 11.98 25.76
C GLU A 685 -10.19 12.22 25.96
N ILE A 686 -10.82 11.47 26.88
CA ILE A 686 -12.29 11.45 27.02
C ILE A 686 -12.83 12.41 28.10
N GLY A 687 -11.96 13.23 28.69
CA GLY A 687 -12.26 14.11 29.81
C GLY A 687 -12.30 13.39 31.17
N PRO A 688 -12.47 14.14 32.28
CA PRO A 688 -12.39 13.61 33.63
C PRO A 688 -13.49 12.58 33.93
N ARG A 689 -13.13 11.44 34.52
CA ARG A 689 -14.05 10.32 34.82
C ARG A 689 -13.92 9.83 36.26
N THR A 690 -14.86 9.00 36.69
CA THR A 690 -14.62 8.17 37.88
C THR A 690 -13.80 6.95 37.44
N VAL A 691 -12.73 6.65 38.18
CA VAL A 691 -11.89 5.47 38.00
C VAL A 691 -12.14 4.55 39.19
N LEU A 692 -12.59 3.32 38.93
CA LEU A 692 -12.79 2.29 39.94
C LEU A 692 -11.80 1.15 39.72
N VAL A 693 -10.90 0.96 40.67
CA VAL A 693 -9.87 -0.08 40.64
C VAL A 693 -10.34 -1.30 41.41
N LEU A 694 -10.31 -2.45 40.74
CA LEU A 694 -10.63 -3.78 41.24
C LEU A 694 -9.38 -4.65 41.17
N THR A 695 -8.63 -4.75 42.27
CA THR A 695 -7.35 -5.48 42.36
C THR A 695 -7.10 -6.01 43.75
N ASP A 696 -6.39 -7.13 43.89
CA ASP A 696 -5.93 -7.64 45.18
C ASP A 696 -4.45 -7.46 45.49
N ALA A 697 -3.70 -6.90 44.56
CA ALA A 697 -2.26 -6.77 44.60
C ALA A 697 -1.82 -5.29 44.49
N PRO A 698 -0.77 -4.88 45.24
CA PRO A 698 -0.17 -3.56 45.06
C PRO A 698 0.56 -3.46 43.72
N ALA A 699 0.84 -2.23 43.26
CA ALA A 699 1.69 -1.99 42.10
C ALA A 699 3.16 -2.34 42.37
N HIS A 700 3.94 -2.63 41.32
CA HIS A 700 5.39 -2.74 41.45
C HIS A 700 5.99 -1.40 41.90
N PRO A 701 7.03 -1.40 42.75
CA PRO A 701 7.76 -0.17 43.03
C PRO A 701 8.47 0.31 41.75
N VAL A 702 8.65 1.63 41.59
CA VAL A 702 9.27 2.28 40.40
C VAL A 702 10.56 1.61 39.92
N ARG A 703 11.38 1.11 40.83
CA ARG A 703 12.65 0.44 40.53
C ARG A 703 12.51 -0.97 39.95
N GLU A 704 11.38 -1.62 40.20
CA GLU A 704 11.02 -2.97 39.75
C GLU A 704 10.06 -2.93 38.55
N CYS A 705 9.29 -1.84 38.38
CA CYS A 705 8.55 -1.57 37.15
C CYS A 705 9.50 -1.42 35.95
N ARG A 706 9.29 -2.22 34.90
CA ARG A 706 10.11 -2.21 33.68
C ARG A 706 10.17 -0.82 33.01
N TYR A 707 9.09 -0.06 33.11
CA TYR A 707 8.94 1.25 32.50
C TYR A 707 9.22 2.41 33.45
N ARG A 708 9.62 2.11 34.71
CA ARG A 708 9.85 3.10 35.78
C ARG A 708 8.65 4.02 36.02
N ILE A 709 7.45 3.46 35.91
CA ILE A 709 6.21 4.19 36.19
C ILE A 709 6.03 4.23 37.69
N ASP A 710 5.62 5.39 38.21
CA ASP A 710 5.22 5.55 39.59
C ASP A 710 3.69 5.63 39.68
N VAL A 711 3.07 4.61 40.27
CA VAL A 711 1.62 4.56 40.46
C VAL A 711 1.09 5.77 41.24
N GLN A 712 1.91 6.36 42.14
CA GLN A 712 1.54 7.56 42.88
C GLN A 712 1.47 8.77 41.94
N GLU A 713 2.50 8.98 41.11
CA GLU A 713 2.53 10.10 40.16
C GLU A 713 1.37 10.00 39.16
N GLU A 714 1.06 8.79 38.68
CA GLU A 714 -0.06 8.56 37.77
C GLU A 714 -1.42 8.80 38.46
N THR A 715 -1.55 8.40 39.72
CA THR A 715 -2.77 8.64 40.52
C THR A 715 -2.96 10.14 40.80
N GLN A 716 -1.92 10.84 41.23
CA GLN A 716 -1.98 12.29 41.46
C GLN A 716 -2.30 13.03 40.16
N ALA A 717 -1.71 12.63 39.03
CA ALA A 717 -2.03 13.22 37.74
C ALA A 717 -3.48 12.99 37.31
N LEU A 718 -4.09 11.83 37.63
CA LEU A 718 -5.52 11.61 37.44
C LEU A 718 -6.38 12.55 38.31
N LEU A 719 -6.00 12.75 39.57
CA LEU A 719 -6.68 13.67 40.49
C LEU A 719 -6.56 15.12 40.02
N ASP A 720 -5.39 15.53 39.52
CA ASP A 720 -5.14 16.86 38.96
C ASP A 720 -5.95 17.12 37.69
N LEU A 721 -6.23 16.07 36.91
CA LEU A 721 -7.18 16.10 35.79
C LEU A 721 -8.65 16.16 36.25
N GLY A 722 -8.92 16.16 37.55
CA GLY A 722 -10.27 16.23 38.12
C GLY A 722 -10.99 14.87 38.15
N CYS A 723 -10.27 13.76 37.99
CA CYS A 723 -10.86 12.44 38.13
C CYS A 723 -11.10 12.08 39.61
N ARG A 724 -12.01 11.13 39.83
CA ARG A 724 -12.21 10.52 41.15
C ARG A 724 -11.66 9.09 41.09
N VAL A 725 -10.60 8.79 41.83
CA VAL A 725 -10.00 7.45 41.87
C VAL A 725 -10.46 6.71 43.13
N LEU A 726 -11.11 5.56 42.94
CA LEU A 726 -11.65 4.71 43.99
C LEU A 726 -11.04 3.33 43.88
N VAL A 727 -10.63 2.74 44.99
CA VAL A 727 -10.06 1.40 45.02
C VAL A 727 -10.87 0.54 45.97
N ALA A 728 -11.41 -0.57 45.45
CA ALA A 728 -12.21 -1.50 46.24
C ALA A 728 -11.31 -2.28 47.20
N ASP A 729 -11.60 -2.21 48.50
CA ASP A 729 -10.72 -2.74 49.55
C ASP A 729 -11.14 -4.10 50.14
N ASP A 730 -12.25 -4.68 49.65
CA ASP A 730 -12.91 -5.86 50.23
C ASP A 730 -12.00 -7.10 50.23
N TRP A 731 -11.01 -7.13 49.36
CA TRP A 731 -10.09 -8.23 49.18
C TRP A 731 -8.62 -7.83 49.35
N LEU A 732 -8.36 -6.61 49.85
CA LEU A 732 -7.00 -6.14 50.11
C LEU A 732 -6.50 -6.60 51.48
N GLU A 733 -5.30 -7.19 51.52
CA GLU A 733 -4.58 -7.42 52.77
C GLU A 733 -3.99 -6.10 53.29
N ARG A 734 -4.74 -5.40 54.14
CA ARG A 734 -4.34 -4.08 54.72
C ARG A 734 -3.00 -4.10 55.48
N THR A 735 -2.47 -5.27 55.81
CA THR A 735 -1.17 -5.46 56.45
C THR A 735 -0.01 -5.55 55.46
N ASN A 736 -0.27 -5.65 54.15
CA ASN A 736 0.78 -5.69 53.14
C ASN A 736 1.40 -4.29 52.97
N PRO A 737 2.73 -4.14 53.19
CA PRO A 737 3.41 -2.85 53.11
C PRO A 737 3.38 -2.23 51.70
N GLY A 738 3.10 -3.00 50.65
CA GLY A 738 2.88 -2.48 49.30
C GLY A 738 1.76 -1.43 49.24
N TRP A 739 0.68 -1.59 50.02
CA TRP A 739 -0.43 -0.63 50.07
C TRP A 739 -0.10 0.66 50.84
N THR A 740 0.84 0.60 51.79
CA THR A 740 1.31 1.82 52.49
C THR A 740 2.10 2.77 51.59
N ARG A 741 2.43 2.32 50.36
CA ARG A 741 3.09 3.11 49.33
C ARG A 741 2.12 3.75 48.35
N VAL A 742 0.82 3.85 48.62
CA VAL A 742 -0.11 4.62 47.78
C VAL A 742 -1.05 5.49 48.64
N PRO A 743 -0.56 6.62 49.19
CA PRO A 743 -1.29 7.41 50.20
C PRO A 743 -2.60 8.04 49.69
N GLU A 744 -2.76 8.15 48.37
CA GLU A 744 -3.86 8.88 47.73
C GLU A 744 -5.01 7.99 47.29
N PHE A 745 -4.89 6.66 47.45
CA PHE A 745 -6.02 5.78 47.22
C PHE A 745 -7.08 5.95 48.30
N THR A 746 -8.26 6.35 47.85
CA THR A 746 -9.47 6.26 48.67
C THR A 746 -9.92 4.80 48.71
N LEU A 747 -9.32 4.04 49.63
CA LEU A 747 -9.67 2.64 49.91
C LEU A 747 -11.03 2.59 50.59
N LEU A 748 -12.00 1.95 49.94
CA LEU A 748 -13.36 1.81 50.45
C LEU A 748 -13.89 0.41 50.15
N PRO A 749 -14.73 -0.16 51.03
CA PRO A 749 -15.48 -1.35 50.68
C PRO A 749 -16.33 -1.06 49.44
N LEU A 750 -16.43 -2.01 48.52
CA LEU A 750 -17.17 -1.91 47.27
C LEU A 750 -18.62 -1.50 47.51
N ALA A 751 -19.24 -2.05 48.57
CA ALA A 751 -20.57 -1.66 49.01
C ALA A 751 -20.66 -0.17 49.42
N SER A 752 -19.60 0.38 49.99
CA SER A 752 -19.52 1.82 50.33
C SER A 752 -19.31 2.68 49.09
N ILE A 753 -18.53 2.21 48.11
CA ILE A 753 -18.36 2.87 46.81
C ILE A 753 -19.72 2.97 46.11
N VAL A 754 -20.44 1.86 45.98
CA VAL A 754 -21.78 1.81 45.37
C VAL A 754 -22.76 2.71 46.14
N ALA A 755 -22.74 2.68 47.47
CA ALA A 755 -23.63 3.52 48.29
C ALA A 755 -23.33 5.03 48.15
N GLN A 756 -22.07 5.43 47.98
CA GLN A 756 -21.69 6.82 47.75
C GLN A 756 -22.08 7.34 46.36
N THR A 757 -22.27 6.43 45.41
CA THR A 757 -22.72 6.74 44.05
C THR A 757 -24.24 6.86 43.95
N ARG A 758 -25.01 6.36 44.93
CA ARG A 758 -26.44 6.61 45.02
C ARG A 758 -26.67 8.12 45.17
N ALA A 759 -27.37 8.72 44.20
CA ALA A 759 -27.80 10.11 44.29
C ALA A 759 -28.48 10.33 45.65
N ARG A 760 -28.03 11.33 46.42
CA ARG A 760 -28.79 11.76 47.60
C ARG A 760 -30.19 12.14 47.11
N PRO A 761 -31.28 11.62 47.70
CA PRO A 761 -32.61 12.10 47.35
C PRO A 761 -32.63 13.61 47.56
N ALA A 762 -33.10 14.32 46.53
CA ALA A 762 -33.17 15.78 46.50
C ALA A 762 -34.07 16.33 47.61
#